data_AF-A0A532VA02-F1
#
_entry.id   AF-A0A532VA02-F1
#
_cell.length_a   1.000
_cell.length_b   1.000
_cell.length_c   1.000
_cell.angle_alpha   90.00
_cell.angle_beta   90.00
_cell.angle_gamma   90.00
#
_symmetry.space_group_name_H-M   'P 1'
#
loop_
_entity.id
_entity.type
_entity.pdbx_description
1 polymer ?
#
loop_
_entity_poly.entity_id
_entity_poly.type
_entity_poly.pdbx_seq_one_letter_code
_entity_poly.pdbx_strand_id
1 'polypeptide(L)'
;MGGRNILKLLTFLPFLAYAYFSFTGQLLLQVNPLYLIALPVAAALVLLLSRNLWLFIASLAATNAAVQLTGGSGSQLFFFYFLLLFVEGLRTSSWRYFFAVGAIVTLEAGSALFHLEDTSFPFGPLAAFVGFAALAYLFLRREERHRQALELSLDRERAKYHWLDPLVSPRSQRLAALKEKTYSVDADILYKGFVNLGFETLNVHTAALFLISGNRLHLVAARSHSDRIKDDVSFELGEGLIGYLAREQKPSLLSDLGADMDRLGYYTGKVEVNSLLTVPIKSGETNYGILVADARRMFTEYDQTFLVRLGSLLARDIQIARAYEERHREALRFSGLYELAGNLLTGLSEEGLIDRSFELVRDLFAPDAIGFARLREKEGAKVLRYEGTNGFDKGFRFDPERSLVAMTAKHKGFLKQRDMTKPGLYRLGPGEKPAVNKTFLGIGFEEDEKTHGVLWLEKQEADAYSGREGKILGFTAALLSAAFLRVRYHEELARLARLDGLTGLLNHRAFQEELIECLKKSGTVAVFIIDIDHFKRINDTYGHPVGDMVLAKIAEVIKDKGIAARYGGEEFALIIPNIPSRQMIGRGEEILAAIRRAMVRIPEGTIQVTASVGGAIYSKDARTREDLIRAADSALYAAKTGGRNRLVLAGK
;
A
#
# COMPACT_ATOMS: atom_id res chain seq x y z
N MET A 1 -24.21 -7.60 23.49
CA MET A 1 -23.50 -7.04 24.66
C MET A 1 -22.34 -7.96 25.00
N GLY A 2 -21.12 -7.43 25.12
CA GLY A 2 -19.91 -8.25 25.36
C GLY A 2 -19.82 -8.77 26.80
N GLY A 3 -19.17 -9.93 27.00
CA GLY A 3 -19.06 -10.65 28.29
C GLY A 3 -18.49 -9.86 29.47
N ARG A 4 -17.97 -8.64 29.27
CA ARG A 4 -17.45 -7.77 30.34
C ARG A 4 -18.51 -7.16 31.25
N ASN A 5 -19.73 -6.93 30.76
CA ASN A 5 -20.82 -6.41 31.62
C ASN A 5 -21.32 -7.47 32.62
N ILE A 6 -21.21 -8.75 32.23
CA ILE A 6 -21.53 -9.91 33.07
C ILE A 6 -20.45 -10.07 34.16
N LEU A 7 -19.18 -9.87 33.81
CA LEU A 7 -18.07 -9.95 34.76
C LEU A 7 -18.14 -8.88 35.86
N LYS A 8 -18.61 -7.66 35.53
CA LYS A 8 -18.85 -6.58 36.51
C LYS A 8 -19.96 -6.91 37.50
N LEU A 9 -21.01 -7.57 37.03
CA LEU A 9 -22.10 -8.09 37.87
C LEU A 9 -21.56 -9.10 38.89
N LEU A 10 -20.68 -10.00 38.43
CA LEU A 10 -20.05 -11.04 39.26
C LEU A 10 -19.07 -10.48 40.30
N THR A 11 -18.36 -9.38 40.00
CA THR A 11 -17.45 -8.74 40.97
C THR A 11 -18.16 -7.92 42.04
N PHE A 12 -19.37 -7.44 41.76
CA PHE A 12 -20.19 -6.68 42.72
C PHE A 12 -21.07 -7.60 43.58
N LEU A 13 -21.28 -8.84 43.13
CA LEU A 13 -22.05 -9.89 43.82
C LEU A 13 -21.61 -10.17 45.27
N PRO A 14 -20.31 -10.20 45.63
CA PRO A 14 -19.87 -10.39 47.01
C PRO A 14 -20.23 -9.21 47.91
N PHE A 15 -20.23 -8.00 47.36
CA PHE A 15 -20.62 -6.78 48.07
C PHE A 15 -22.14 -6.72 48.28
N LEU A 16 -22.88 -7.10 47.24
CA LEU A 16 -24.33 -7.34 47.26
C LEU A 16 -24.70 -8.43 48.30
N ALA A 17 -23.93 -9.52 48.37
CA ALA A 17 -24.11 -10.58 49.36
C ALA A 17 -23.79 -10.11 50.78
N TYR A 18 -22.73 -9.32 50.98
CA TYR A 18 -22.40 -8.76 52.30
C TYR A 18 -23.50 -7.83 52.81
N ALA A 19 -24.05 -6.95 51.96
CA ALA A 19 -25.18 -6.10 52.33
C ALA A 19 -26.46 -6.90 52.64
N TYR A 20 -26.72 -8.00 51.89
CA TYR A 20 -27.81 -8.94 52.17
C TYR A 20 -27.63 -9.65 53.51
N PHE A 21 -26.42 -10.13 53.84
CA PHE A 21 -26.11 -10.81 55.10
C PHE A 21 -26.05 -9.87 56.32
N SER A 22 -25.64 -8.61 56.15
CA SER A 22 -25.69 -7.61 57.22
C SER A 22 -27.11 -7.20 57.63
N PHE A 23 -28.13 -7.49 56.80
CA PHE A 23 -29.52 -7.07 57.02
C PHE A 23 -30.49 -8.23 57.32
N THR A 24 -30.11 -9.48 57.03
CA THR A 24 -30.95 -10.69 57.18
C THR A 24 -30.88 -11.33 58.58
N GLY A 25 -30.70 -10.51 59.61
CA GLY A 25 -30.80 -10.92 61.00
C GLY A 25 -32.22 -10.86 61.57
N GLN A 26 -33.25 -11.41 60.90
CA GLN A 26 -34.48 -12.00 61.51
C GLN A 26 -35.58 -12.35 60.48
N LEU A 27 -36.19 -13.51 60.74
CA LEU A 27 -37.50 -14.06 60.33
C LEU A 27 -37.88 -14.17 58.83
N LEU A 28 -37.76 -15.41 58.33
CA LEU A 28 -38.68 -16.03 57.38
C LEU A 28 -39.95 -16.42 58.14
N LEU A 29 -41.14 -15.98 57.72
CA LEU A 29 -42.40 -16.73 57.80
C LEU A 29 -43.54 -15.93 57.13
N GLN A 30 -44.21 -16.58 56.16
CA GLN A 30 -45.60 -16.36 55.67
C GLN A 30 -45.91 -15.91 54.23
N VAL A 31 -44.96 -15.86 53.29
CA VAL A 31 -45.28 -15.92 51.82
C VAL A 31 -44.20 -16.75 51.11
N ASN A 32 -44.55 -17.53 50.09
CA ASN A 32 -43.58 -18.31 49.31
C ASN A 32 -42.53 -17.35 48.68
N PRO A 33 -41.31 -17.27 49.23
CA PRO A 33 -40.38 -16.16 48.98
C PRO A 33 -39.84 -16.15 47.54
N LEU A 34 -39.98 -17.26 46.83
CA LEU A 34 -39.53 -17.42 45.45
C LEU A 34 -40.23 -16.47 44.46
N TYR A 35 -41.54 -16.22 44.61
CA TYR A 35 -42.28 -15.35 43.67
C TYR A 35 -41.99 -13.85 43.88
N LEU A 36 -41.74 -13.45 45.13
CA LEU A 36 -41.42 -12.07 45.50
C LEU A 36 -39.98 -11.67 45.13
N ILE A 37 -39.06 -12.64 45.09
CA ILE A 37 -37.67 -12.46 44.66
C ILE A 37 -37.53 -12.59 43.13
N ALA A 38 -38.30 -13.49 42.49
CA ALA A 38 -38.22 -13.71 41.05
C ALA A 38 -38.61 -12.48 40.22
N LEU A 39 -39.58 -11.69 40.70
CA LEU A 39 -40.08 -10.52 39.97
C LEU A 39 -39.03 -9.40 39.80
N PRO A 40 -38.35 -8.91 40.85
CA PRO A 40 -37.31 -7.89 40.72
C PRO A 40 -36.02 -8.44 40.06
N VAL A 41 -35.70 -9.73 40.23
CA VAL A 41 -34.58 -10.37 39.50
C VAL A 41 -34.86 -10.47 38.00
N ALA A 42 -36.07 -10.89 37.62
CA ALA A 42 -36.51 -10.92 36.22
C ALA A 42 -36.57 -9.51 35.62
N ALA A 43 -37.03 -8.52 36.39
CA ALA A 43 -37.04 -7.12 35.98
C ALA A 43 -35.61 -6.57 35.77
N ALA A 44 -34.67 -6.87 36.69
CA ALA A 44 -33.26 -6.51 36.53
C ALA A 44 -32.59 -7.20 35.32
N LEU A 45 -32.96 -8.46 35.02
CA LEU A 45 -32.51 -9.20 33.84
C LEU A 45 -33.09 -8.63 32.53
N VAL A 46 -34.39 -8.31 32.49
CA VAL A 46 -35.06 -7.65 31.35
C VAL A 46 -34.46 -6.27 31.11
N LEU A 47 -34.14 -5.55 32.18
CA LEU A 47 -33.41 -4.29 32.08
C LEU A 47 -32.00 -4.50 31.59
N LEU A 48 -31.24 -5.48 32.07
CA LEU A 48 -29.91 -5.84 31.55
C LEU A 48 -29.90 -6.10 30.03
N LEU A 49 -31.03 -6.53 29.46
CA LEU A 49 -31.18 -6.84 28.04
C LEU A 49 -31.79 -5.72 27.18
N SER A 50 -32.41 -4.67 27.76
CA SER A 50 -33.12 -3.61 27.00
C SER A 50 -32.76 -2.18 27.46
N ARG A 51 -32.72 -1.19 26.55
CA ARG A 51 -32.37 0.22 26.88
C ARG A 51 -33.58 1.16 27.07
N ASN A 52 -34.79 0.60 27.14
CA ASN A 52 -36.03 1.36 27.12
C ASN A 52 -36.34 1.96 28.51
N LEU A 53 -36.57 3.29 28.56
CA LEU A 53 -36.89 4.01 29.80
C LEU A 53 -38.21 3.54 30.43
N TRP A 54 -39.21 3.17 29.62
CA TRP A 54 -40.50 2.70 30.12
C TRP A 54 -40.40 1.34 30.82
N LEU A 55 -39.52 0.47 30.34
CA LEU A 55 -39.24 -0.80 31.02
C LEU A 55 -38.55 -0.56 32.36
N PHE A 56 -37.70 0.47 32.47
CA PHE A 56 -37.09 0.86 33.74
C PHE A 56 -38.13 1.37 34.74
N ILE A 57 -39.02 2.27 34.30
CA ILE A 57 -40.09 2.80 35.15
C ILE A 57 -41.03 1.65 35.60
N ALA A 58 -41.40 0.75 34.70
CA ALA A 58 -42.23 -0.41 35.05
C ALA A 58 -41.54 -1.35 36.05
N SER A 59 -40.24 -1.60 35.88
CA SER A 59 -39.44 -2.42 36.79
C SER A 59 -39.28 -1.78 38.17
N LEU A 60 -39.09 -0.45 38.19
CA LEU A 60 -39.00 0.32 39.42
C LEU A 60 -40.33 0.32 40.17
N ALA A 61 -41.45 0.51 39.47
CA ALA A 61 -42.79 0.45 40.04
C ALA A 61 -43.12 -0.95 40.60
N ALA A 62 -42.77 -2.01 39.86
CA ALA A 62 -42.95 -3.39 40.31
C ALA A 62 -42.10 -3.71 41.55
N THR A 63 -40.85 -3.22 41.58
CA THR A 63 -39.96 -3.38 42.73
C THR A 63 -40.49 -2.63 43.94
N ASN A 64 -40.95 -1.39 43.77
CA ASN A 64 -41.57 -0.61 44.84
C ASN A 64 -42.82 -1.31 45.39
N ALA A 65 -43.73 -1.78 44.52
CA ALA A 65 -44.90 -2.50 44.96
C ALA A 65 -44.54 -3.73 45.81
N ALA A 66 -43.53 -4.50 45.39
CA ALA A 66 -43.04 -5.65 46.15
C ALA A 66 -42.43 -5.24 47.50
N VAL A 67 -41.64 -4.16 47.54
CA VAL A 67 -41.05 -3.61 48.78
C VAL A 67 -42.13 -3.16 49.75
N GLN A 68 -43.12 -2.40 49.30
CA GLN A 68 -44.20 -1.90 50.16
C GLN A 68 -45.07 -3.05 50.69
N LEU A 69 -45.42 -4.04 49.86
CA LEU A 69 -46.19 -5.22 50.28
C LEU A 69 -45.48 -6.10 51.32
N THR A 70 -44.16 -5.95 51.47
CA THR A 70 -43.33 -6.78 52.36
C THR A 70 -42.73 -5.98 53.53
N GLY A 71 -43.29 -4.81 53.84
CA GLY A 71 -42.91 -4.01 55.01
C GLY A 71 -42.12 -2.73 54.70
N GLY A 72 -42.18 -2.23 53.46
CA GLY A 72 -41.60 -0.94 53.06
C GLY A 72 -40.08 -0.88 53.22
N SER A 73 -39.57 0.22 53.78
CA SER A 73 -38.12 0.42 53.99
C SER A 73 -37.43 -0.61 54.91
N GLY A 74 -38.20 -1.34 55.72
CA GLY A 74 -37.72 -2.47 56.53
C GLY A 74 -37.71 -3.80 55.77
N SER A 75 -38.25 -3.84 54.55
CA SER A 75 -38.31 -5.04 53.72
C SER A 75 -36.92 -5.49 53.27
N GLN A 76 -36.69 -6.80 53.30
CA GLN A 76 -35.50 -7.41 52.70
C GLN A 76 -35.43 -7.20 51.17
N LEU A 77 -36.56 -6.89 50.52
CA LEU A 77 -36.61 -6.58 49.09
C LEU A 77 -36.13 -5.15 48.77
N PHE A 78 -35.97 -4.29 49.77
CA PHE A 78 -35.46 -2.91 49.58
C PHE A 78 -34.11 -2.90 48.84
N PHE A 79 -33.33 -3.97 49.03
CA PHE A 79 -32.05 -4.18 48.37
C PHE A 79 -32.12 -4.17 46.83
N PHE A 80 -33.25 -4.56 46.23
CA PHE A 80 -33.41 -4.58 44.78
C PHE A 80 -33.37 -3.19 44.14
N TYR A 81 -33.61 -2.13 44.90
CA TYR A 81 -33.35 -0.77 44.43
C TYR A 81 -31.88 -0.52 44.12
N PHE A 82 -30.95 -1.07 44.90
CA PHE A 82 -29.51 -0.96 44.61
C PHE A 82 -29.14 -1.71 43.33
N LEU A 83 -29.76 -2.87 43.10
CA LEU A 83 -29.54 -3.65 41.88
C LEU A 83 -30.03 -2.88 40.64
N LEU A 84 -31.22 -2.27 40.72
CA LEU A 84 -31.76 -1.42 39.65
C LEU A 84 -30.86 -0.20 39.39
N LEU A 85 -30.43 0.50 40.44
CA LEU A 85 -29.51 1.63 40.32
C LEU A 85 -28.16 1.22 39.72
N PHE A 86 -27.61 0.08 40.13
CA PHE A 86 -26.34 -0.42 39.62
C PHE A 86 -26.43 -0.75 38.11
N VAL A 87 -27.51 -1.42 37.69
CA VAL A 87 -27.75 -1.73 36.28
C VAL A 87 -27.94 -0.44 35.45
N GLU A 88 -28.65 0.55 35.98
CA GLU A 88 -28.84 1.84 35.31
C GLU A 88 -27.52 2.65 35.25
N GLY A 89 -26.74 2.66 36.33
CA GLY A 89 -25.44 3.31 36.41
C GLY A 89 -24.36 2.73 35.48
N LEU A 90 -24.47 1.45 35.11
CA LEU A 90 -23.61 0.83 34.10
C LEU A 90 -23.96 1.23 32.67
N ARG A 91 -25.12 1.85 32.43
CA ARG A 91 -25.73 1.95 31.10
C ARG A 91 -26.04 3.36 30.66
N THR A 92 -26.26 4.30 31.58
CA THR A 92 -26.86 5.59 31.24
C THR A 92 -26.12 6.81 31.80
N SER A 93 -26.41 7.97 31.24
CA SER A 93 -25.81 9.25 31.63
C SER A 93 -26.18 9.64 33.07
N SER A 94 -25.31 10.38 33.74
CA SER A 94 -25.46 10.76 35.16
C SER A 94 -26.83 11.30 35.56
N TRP A 95 -27.50 12.06 34.69
CA TRP A 95 -28.82 12.61 35.01
C TRP A 95 -29.88 11.52 35.22
N ARG A 96 -29.82 10.40 34.48
CA ARG A 96 -30.75 9.27 34.63
C ARG A 96 -30.50 8.49 35.91
N TYR A 97 -29.24 8.38 36.31
CA TYR A 97 -28.86 7.80 37.60
C TYR A 97 -29.40 8.63 38.77
N PHE A 98 -29.18 9.95 38.75
CA PHE A 98 -29.73 10.84 39.78
C PHE A 98 -31.25 10.89 39.78
N PHE A 99 -31.90 10.87 38.61
CA PHE A 99 -33.34 10.76 38.48
C PHE A 99 -33.87 9.46 39.11
N ALA A 100 -33.21 8.33 38.87
CA ALA A 100 -33.58 7.05 39.47
C ALA A 100 -33.43 7.07 41.00
N VAL A 101 -32.33 7.62 41.53
CA VAL A 101 -32.14 7.80 42.98
C VAL A 101 -33.26 8.67 43.56
N GLY A 102 -33.55 9.81 42.91
CA GLY A 102 -34.62 10.72 43.33
C GLY A 102 -36.01 10.08 43.27
N ALA A 103 -36.31 9.30 42.23
CA ALA A 103 -37.59 8.60 42.09
C ALA A 103 -37.80 7.56 43.20
N ILE A 104 -36.75 6.79 43.54
CA ILE A 104 -36.80 5.81 44.64
C ILE A 104 -37.03 6.53 45.98
N VAL A 105 -36.29 7.61 46.23
CA VAL A 105 -36.45 8.41 47.45
C VAL A 105 -37.86 8.99 47.58
N THR A 106 -38.40 9.55 46.50
CA THR A 106 -39.76 10.11 46.48
C THR A 106 -40.84 9.04 46.67
N LEU A 107 -40.69 7.85 46.09
CA LEU A 107 -41.62 6.74 46.25
C LEU A 107 -41.66 6.24 47.71
N GLU A 108 -40.49 6.08 48.34
CA GLU A 108 -40.40 5.64 49.72
C GLU A 108 -40.88 6.71 50.71
N ALA A 109 -40.50 7.98 50.49
CA ALA A 109 -40.98 9.09 51.30
C ALA A 109 -42.51 9.27 51.20
N GLY A 110 -43.06 9.13 49.98
CA GLY A 110 -44.50 9.18 49.74
C GLY A 110 -45.23 8.03 50.43
N SER A 111 -44.71 6.80 50.38
CA SER A 111 -45.30 5.65 51.07
C SER A 111 -45.32 5.83 52.59
N ALA A 112 -44.23 6.35 53.17
CA ALA A 112 -44.15 6.63 54.61
C ALA A 112 -45.19 7.68 55.07
N LEU A 113 -45.56 8.64 54.20
CA LEU A 113 -46.59 9.63 54.46
C LEU A 113 -48.01 9.07 54.43
N PHE A 114 -48.26 7.96 53.72
CA PHE A 114 -49.57 7.31 53.64
C PHE A 114 -49.83 6.32 54.79
N HIS A 115 -48.78 5.75 55.40
CA HIS A 115 -48.88 4.81 56.53
C HIS A 115 -48.72 5.52 57.89
N LEU A 116 -49.60 6.49 58.17
CA LEU A 116 -49.51 7.43 59.30
C LEU A 116 -49.92 6.90 60.68
N GLU A 117 -49.99 5.57 60.92
CA GLU A 117 -50.46 5.06 62.20
C GLU A 117 -49.42 4.46 63.17
N ASP A 118 -48.16 4.17 62.80
CA ASP A 118 -47.17 3.78 63.84
C ASP A 118 -45.69 3.66 63.43
N THR A 119 -45.24 4.30 62.33
CA THR A 119 -43.83 4.16 61.89
C THR A 119 -43.10 5.50 61.86
N SER A 120 -41.95 5.55 62.55
CA SER A 120 -41.01 6.66 62.43
C SER A 120 -40.47 6.72 61.00
N PHE A 121 -40.45 7.92 60.40
CA PHE A 121 -39.96 8.10 59.04
C PHE A 121 -38.55 7.50 58.90
N PRO A 122 -38.28 6.64 57.89
CA PRO A 122 -37.08 5.82 57.84
C PRO A 122 -35.85 6.61 57.36
N PHE A 123 -35.49 7.67 58.10
CA PHE A 123 -34.37 8.55 57.80
C PHE A 123 -33.04 7.79 57.69
N GLY A 124 -32.81 6.79 58.55
CA GLY A 124 -31.58 5.99 58.56
C GLY A 124 -31.37 5.18 57.27
N PRO A 125 -32.29 4.26 56.92
CA PRO A 125 -32.19 3.46 55.70
C PRO A 125 -32.11 4.30 54.41
N LEU A 126 -32.88 5.39 54.35
CA LEU A 126 -32.90 6.28 53.18
C LEU A 126 -31.58 7.07 53.04
N ALA A 127 -31.03 7.57 54.15
CA ALA A 127 -29.74 8.26 54.15
C ALA A 127 -28.58 7.30 53.78
N ALA A 128 -28.60 6.07 54.30
CA ALA A 128 -27.63 5.03 53.94
C ALA A 128 -27.73 4.67 52.44
N PHE A 129 -28.94 4.57 51.90
CA PHE A 129 -29.19 4.33 50.48
C PHE A 129 -28.59 5.43 49.59
N VAL A 130 -28.85 6.70 49.91
CA VAL A 130 -28.32 7.84 49.16
C VAL A 130 -26.79 7.91 49.24
N GLY A 131 -26.21 7.69 50.43
CA GLY A 131 -24.76 7.65 50.61
C GLY A 131 -24.10 6.54 49.81
N PHE A 132 -24.72 5.35 49.78
CA PHE A 132 -24.22 4.21 49.02
C PHE A 132 -24.34 4.41 47.50
N ALA A 133 -25.45 4.99 47.04
CA ALA A 133 -25.63 5.35 45.64
C ALA A 133 -24.57 6.38 45.17
N ALA A 134 -24.22 7.35 46.03
CA ALA A 134 -23.16 8.31 45.72
C ALA A 134 -21.78 7.64 45.58
N LEU A 135 -21.42 6.71 46.47
CA LEU A 135 -20.16 5.97 46.40
C LEU A 135 -20.10 5.05 45.16
N ALA A 136 -21.19 4.34 44.87
CA ALA A 136 -21.30 3.50 43.68
C ALA A 136 -21.14 4.32 42.38
N TYR A 137 -21.75 5.51 42.32
CA TYR A 137 -21.59 6.43 41.19
C TYR A 137 -20.14 6.91 41.02
N LEU A 138 -19.45 7.28 42.10
CA LEU A 138 -18.04 7.70 42.07
C LEU A 138 -17.13 6.57 41.58
N PHE A 139 -17.36 5.34 42.02
CA PHE A 139 -16.61 4.16 41.60
C PHE A 139 -16.76 3.88 40.10
N LEU A 140 -18.01 3.85 39.61
CA LEU A 140 -18.31 3.63 38.19
C LEU A 140 -17.70 4.71 37.29
N ARG A 141 -17.78 5.99 37.71
CA ARG A 141 -17.23 7.13 36.98
C ARG A 141 -15.69 7.15 36.96
N ARG A 142 -15.01 6.72 38.03
CA ARG A 142 -13.54 6.67 38.08
C ARG A 142 -12.99 5.69 37.05
N GLU A 143 -13.62 4.52 36.94
CA GLU A 143 -13.20 3.46 36.01
C GLU A 143 -13.45 3.85 34.54
N GLU A 144 -14.57 4.53 34.26
CA GLU A 144 -14.91 5.00 32.91
C GLU A 144 -13.98 6.13 32.44
N ARG A 145 -13.60 7.07 33.32
CA ARG A 145 -12.61 8.11 33.01
C ARG A 145 -11.23 7.52 32.68
N HIS A 146 -10.77 6.52 33.45
CA HIS A 146 -9.50 5.84 33.16
C HIS A 146 -9.53 5.12 31.81
N ARG A 147 -10.67 4.51 31.45
CA ARG A 147 -10.82 3.83 30.16
C ARG A 147 -10.89 4.81 29.00
N GLN A 148 -11.67 5.88 29.12
CA GLN A 148 -11.74 6.93 28.10
C GLN A 148 -10.38 7.61 27.91
N ALA A 149 -9.62 7.86 28.99
CA ALA A 149 -8.26 8.38 28.90
C ALA A 149 -7.33 7.41 28.14
N LEU A 150 -7.45 6.10 28.38
CA LEU A 150 -6.68 5.07 27.67
C LEU A 150 -7.10 4.95 26.19
N GLU A 151 -8.39 4.94 25.88
CA GLU A 151 -8.91 4.92 24.50
C GLU A 151 -8.54 6.20 23.74
N LEU A 152 -8.66 7.38 24.36
CA LEU A 152 -8.20 8.65 23.77
C LEU A 152 -6.68 8.68 23.57
N SER A 153 -5.90 8.04 24.45
CA SER A 153 -4.46 7.91 24.24
C SER A 153 -4.17 7.02 23.03
N LEU A 154 -4.84 5.87 22.91
CA LEU A 154 -4.71 4.94 21.79
C LEU A 154 -5.22 5.52 20.47
N ASP A 155 -6.30 6.30 20.49
CA ASP A 155 -6.86 6.95 19.31
C ASP A 155 -6.04 8.18 18.88
N ARG A 156 -5.48 8.95 19.81
CA ARG A 156 -4.47 9.98 19.48
C ARG A 156 -3.22 9.35 18.86
N GLU A 157 -2.82 8.20 19.37
CA GLU A 157 -1.71 7.43 18.83
C GLU A 157 -2.04 6.89 17.44
N ARG A 158 -3.23 6.31 17.22
CA ARG A 158 -3.72 5.90 15.89
C ARG A 158 -3.87 7.05 14.90
N ALA A 159 -4.38 8.19 15.34
CA ALA A 159 -4.56 9.39 14.51
C ALA A 159 -3.22 9.97 14.04
N LYS A 160 -2.16 9.84 14.84
CA LYS A 160 -0.77 10.13 14.41
C LYS A 160 -0.28 9.23 13.29
N TYR A 161 -0.98 8.16 12.92
CA TYR A 161 -0.61 7.27 11.81
C TYR A 161 -1.57 7.36 10.61
N HIS A 162 -2.65 8.15 10.70
CA HIS A 162 -3.65 8.25 9.62
C HIS A 162 -3.14 8.99 8.37
N TRP A 163 -2.06 9.77 8.49
CA TRP A 163 -1.41 10.49 7.39
C TRP A 163 -0.33 9.66 6.67
N LEU A 164 -0.06 8.43 7.13
CA LEU A 164 0.87 7.47 6.48
C LEU A 164 0.19 6.60 5.43
N ASP A 165 -1.10 6.79 5.14
CA ASP A 165 -1.82 6.06 4.09
C ASP A 165 -1.24 6.43 2.70
N PRO A 166 -0.59 5.48 1.99
CA PRO A 166 0.08 5.75 0.72
C PRO A 166 -0.85 6.28 -0.37
N LEU A 167 -2.16 6.09 -0.21
CA LEU A 167 -3.18 6.39 -1.23
C LEU A 167 -3.83 7.76 -1.06
N VAL A 168 -3.57 8.51 0.03
CA VAL A 168 -4.39 9.69 0.39
C VAL A 168 -3.59 11.01 0.51
N SER A 169 -2.26 10.99 0.71
CA SER A 169 -1.52 12.21 1.12
C SER A 169 -0.60 12.86 0.05
N PRO A 170 -0.49 14.22 0.04
CA PRO A 170 0.38 14.96 -0.90
C PRO A 170 1.88 14.64 -0.80
N ARG A 171 2.59 14.72 -1.93
CA ARG A 171 4.01 14.28 -2.14
C ARG A 171 5.04 14.86 -1.15
N SER A 172 4.88 16.10 -0.71
CA SER A 172 5.85 16.80 0.16
C SER A 172 5.75 16.37 1.64
N GLN A 173 4.54 16.10 2.13
CA GLN A 173 4.30 15.68 3.51
C GLN A 173 4.74 14.22 3.76
N ARG A 174 4.62 13.36 2.74
CA ARG A 174 5.17 11.98 2.79
C ARG A 174 6.69 11.94 2.99
N LEU A 175 7.42 12.82 2.30
CA LEU A 175 8.89 12.86 2.36
C LEU A 175 9.42 13.44 3.68
N ALA A 176 8.74 14.45 4.23
CA ALA A 176 9.11 15.05 5.52
C ALA A 176 8.95 14.03 6.65
N ALA A 177 7.84 13.28 6.64
CA ALA A 177 7.57 12.26 7.63
C ALA A 177 8.48 11.01 7.57
N LEU A 178 8.99 10.65 6.39
CA LEU A 178 9.95 9.55 6.25
C LEU A 178 11.38 9.97 6.62
N LYS A 179 11.68 11.27 6.63
CA LYS A 179 13.00 11.84 7.00
C LYS A 179 13.08 12.31 8.45
N GLU A 180 11.97 12.57 9.11
CA GLU A 180 11.98 13.05 10.50
C GLU A 180 12.33 11.94 11.50
N LYS A 181 13.28 12.26 12.36
CA LYS A 181 13.77 11.44 13.48
C LYS A 181 12.63 10.90 14.35
N THR A 182 12.72 9.60 14.63
CA THR A 182 12.14 8.89 15.78
C THR A 182 10.62 8.66 15.77
N TYR A 183 10.19 7.68 14.98
CA TYR A 183 9.02 6.85 15.29
C TYR A 183 9.43 5.38 15.48
N SER A 184 10.59 5.13 16.08
CA SER A 184 10.68 3.95 16.94
C SER A 184 9.75 4.24 18.11
N VAL A 185 8.83 3.33 18.44
CA VAL A 185 8.50 3.18 19.86
C VAL A 185 9.86 3.05 20.52
N ASP A 186 10.27 4.06 21.29
CA ASP A 186 11.60 4.08 21.86
C ASP A 186 11.65 2.85 22.77
N ALA A 187 12.20 1.75 22.25
CA ALA A 187 11.96 0.43 22.80
C ALA A 187 12.48 0.41 24.24
N ASP A 188 13.52 1.20 24.49
CA ASP A 188 14.07 1.53 25.78
C ASP A 188 13.05 2.17 26.74
N ILE A 189 12.24 3.15 26.31
CA ILE A 189 11.16 3.75 27.12
C ILE A 189 10.09 2.70 27.43
N LEU A 190 9.68 1.90 26.45
CA LEU A 190 8.71 0.82 26.63
C LEU A 190 9.22 -0.18 27.67
N TYR A 191 10.43 -0.71 27.48
CA TYR A 191 11.07 -1.70 28.34
C TYR A 191 11.24 -1.18 29.76
N LYS A 192 11.76 0.04 29.93
CA LYS A 192 11.86 0.70 31.24
C LYS A 192 10.50 0.88 31.88
N GLY A 193 9.46 1.24 31.13
CA GLY A 193 8.09 1.37 31.63
C GLY A 193 7.56 0.07 32.24
N PHE A 194 7.71 -1.06 31.55
CA PHE A 194 7.28 -2.37 32.04
C PHE A 194 8.09 -2.84 33.25
N VAL A 195 9.42 -2.66 33.23
CA VAL A 195 10.30 -2.97 34.36
C VAL A 195 9.94 -2.12 35.58
N ASN A 196 9.69 -0.82 35.38
CA ASN A 196 9.27 0.11 36.44
C ASN A 196 7.93 -0.29 37.06
N LEU A 197 6.95 -0.65 36.23
CA LEU A 197 5.64 -1.08 36.70
C LEU A 197 5.73 -2.37 37.52
N GLY A 198 6.55 -3.32 37.07
CA GLY A 198 6.86 -4.54 37.82
C GLY A 198 7.53 -4.25 39.16
N PHE A 199 8.53 -3.38 39.14
CA PHE A 199 9.29 -2.95 40.32
C PHE A 199 8.40 -2.32 41.40
N GLU A 200 7.61 -1.32 41.01
CA GLU A 200 6.78 -0.54 41.95
C GLU A 200 5.57 -1.34 42.45
N THR A 201 4.91 -2.10 41.57
CA THR A 201 3.68 -2.82 41.95
C THR A 201 3.97 -4.04 42.82
N LEU A 202 5.06 -4.76 42.54
CA LEU A 202 5.43 -5.95 43.32
C LEU A 202 6.27 -5.61 44.55
N ASN A 203 6.75 -4.38 44.69
CA ASN A 203 7.67 -3.96 45.77
C ASN A 203 8.85 -4.94 45.91
N VAL A 204 9.60 -5.08 44.82
CA VAL A 204 10.71 -6.04 44.68
C VAL A 204 12.06 -5.35 44.88
N HIS A 205 13.09 -6.14 45.14
CA HIS A 205 14.45 -5.63 45.27
C HIS A 205 15.03 -5.24 43.89
N THR A 206 14.78 -6.07 42.88
CA THR A 206 15.09 -5.77 41.47
C THR A 206 14.03 -6.33 40.54
N ALA A 207 13.72 -5.57 39.49
CA ALA A 207 13.05 -6.06 38.30
C ALA A 207 13.99 -5.89 37.09
N ALA A 208 14.11 -6.92 36.27
CA ALA A 208 15.01 -6.95 35.13
C ALA A 208 14.37 -7.63 33.92
N LEU A 209 14.62 -7.09 32.74
CA LEU A 209 14.12 -7.59 31.46
C LEU A 209 15.28 -8.07 30.60
N PHE A 210 15.24 -9.34 30.21
CA PHE A 210 16.19 -9.94 29.28
C PHE A 210 15.49 -10.28 27.97
N LEU A 211 16.07 -9.87 26.84
CA LEU A 211 15.56 -10.19 25.50
C LEU A 211 16.51 -11.13 24.76
N ILE A 212 15.93 -12.00 23.92
CA ILE A 212 16.68 -12.95 23.12
C ILE A 212 17.17 -12.28 21.83
N SER A 213 18.46 -12.40 21.55
CA SER A 213 19.11 -12.08 20.29
C SER A 213 19.97 -13.27 19.86
N GLY A 214 19.59 -13.94 18.77
CA GLY A 214 20.22 -15.21 18.37
C GLY A 214 20.04 -16.29 19.44
N ASN A 215 21.16 -16.85 19.94
CA ASN A 215 21.17 -17.85 21.02
C ASN A 215 21.47 -17.25 22.42
N ARG A 216 21.47 -15.92 22.55
CA ARG A 216 21.85 -15.22 23.79
C ARG A 216 20.70 -14.38 24.33
N LEU A 217 20.65 -14.27 25.65
CA LEU A 217 19.82 -13.33 26.39
C LEU A 217 20.66 -12.11 26.72
N HIS A 218 20.11 -10.92 26.51
CA HIS A 218 20.74 -9.65 26.86
C HIS A 218 19.85 -8.89 27.84
N LEU A 219 20.45 -8.35 28.90
CA LEU A 219 19.76 -7.42 29.78
C LEU A 219 19.50 -6.12 29.03
N VAL A 220 18.23 -5.76 28.83
CA VAL A 220 17.86 -4.55 28.08
C VAL A 220 17.26 -3.46 28.96
N ALA A 221 16.76 -3.82 30.15
CA ALA A 221 16.29 -2.86 31.14
C ALA A 221 16.32 -3.49 32.54
N ALA A 222 16.70 -2.71 33.54
CA ALA A 222 16.65 -3.09 34.95
C ALA A 222 16.27 -1.89 35.82
N ARG A 223 15.58 -2.16 36.93
CA ARG A 223 15.41 -1.23 38.05
C ARG A 223 15.65 -2.00 39.34
N SER A 224 16.52 -1.46 40.18
CA SER A 224 17.00 -2.12 41.38
C SER A 224 17.13 -1.12 42.53
N HIS A 225 17.00 -1.62 43.76
CA HIS A 225 17.45 -0.93 44.97
C HIS A 225 18.97 -1.10 45.23
N SER A 226 19.67 -1.87 44.40
CA SER A 226 21.11 -2.09 44.49
C SER A 226 21.84 -1.44 43.31
N ASP A 227 22.95 -0.76 43.62
CA ASP A 227 23.87 -0.20 42.62
C ASP A 227 24.83 -1.27 42.03
N ARG A 228 24.61 -2.55 42.36
CA ARG A 228 25.45 -3.68 41.93
C ARG A 228 24.93 -4.38 40.67
N ILE A 229 24.07 -3.76 39.87
CA ILE A 229 23.68 -4.34 38.59
C ILE A 229 24.84 -4.21 37.60
N LYS A 230 25.18 -5.30 36.90
CA LYS A 230 26.21 -5.28 35.84
C LYS A 230 25.72 -4.50 34.62
N ASP A 231 26.58 -3.70 34.01
CA ASP A 231 26.24 -2.86 32.84
C ASP A 231 26.04 -3.66 31.54
N ASP A 232 26.80 -4.76 31.35
CA ASP A 232 26.69 -5.64 30.18
C ASP A 232 26.49 -7.09 30.62
N VAL A 233 25.21 -7.49 30.72
CA VAL A 233 24.84 -8.85 31.09
C VAL A 233 24.29 -9.57 29.89
N SER A 234 24.96 -10.67 29.53
CA SER A 234 24.40 -11.65 28.62
C SER A 234 24.65 -13.08 29.07
N PHE A 235 23.72 -13.96 28.73
CA PHE A 235 23.79 -15.40 29.02
C PHE A 235 23.47 -16.18 27.75
N GLU A 236 24.08 -17.34 27.54
CA GLU A 236 23.55 -18.26 26.53
C GLU A 236 22.23 -18.89 27.01
N LEU A 237 21.33 -19.20 26.07
CA LEU A 237 20.10 -19.92 26.41
C LEU A 237 20.44 -21.30 27.01
N GLY A 238 19.99 -21.54 28.24
CA GLY A 238 20.33 -22.74 29.01
C GLY A 238 21.51 -22.59 29.97
N GLU A 239 22.29 -21.49 29.90
CA GLU A 239 23.44 -21.23 30.77
C GLU A 239 23.03 -20.43 32.02
N GLY A 240 23.52 -20.85 33.19
CA GLY A 240 23.18 -20.21 34.47
C GLY A 240 21.68 -20.32 34.80
N LEU A 241 21.28 -19.76 35.94
CA LEU A 241 19.88 -19.87 36.39
C LEU A 241 18.92 -19.16 35.44
N ILE A 242 19.23 -17.92 35.03
CA ILE A 242 18.35 -17.12 34.16
C ILE A 242 18.27 -17.71 32.74
N GLY A 243 19.40 -18.16 32.16
CA GLY A 243 19.40 -18.80 30.85
C GLY A 243 18.65 -20.14 30.85
N TYR A 244 18.78 -20.94 31.91
CA TYR A 244 17.99 -22.17 32.07
C TYR A 244 16.49 -21.88 32.14
N LEU A 245 16.06 -20.93 32.99
CA LEU A 245 14.64 -20.59 33.16
C LEU A 245 14.02 -19.99 31.89
N ALA A 246 14.80 -19.23 31.12
CA ALA A 246 14.37 -18.69 29.83
C ALA A 246 14.15 -19.79 28.77
N ARG A 247 14.96 -20.86 28.80
CA ARG A 247 14.82 -22.02 27.92
C ARG A 247 13.61 -22.88 28.28
N GLU A 248 13.28 -23.00 29.56
CA GLU A 248 12.09 -23.75 30.02
C GLU A 248 10.75 -23.12 29.59
N GLN A 249 10.73 -21.80 29.34
CA GLN A 249 9.55 -21.05 28.88
C GLN A 249 8.29 -21.21 29.75
N LYS A 250 8.50 -21.35 31.06
CA LYS A 250 7.44 -21.47 32.07
C LYS A 250 7.63 -20.45 33.19
N PRO A 251 6.54 -19.87 33.72
CA PRO A 251 6.59 -19.09 34.95
C PRO A 251 7.21 -19.91 36.08
N SER A 252 8.21 -19.35 36.75
CA SER A 252 8.97 -20.04 37.80
C SER A 252 9.04 -19.18 39.04
N LEU A 253 8.75 -19.78 40.19
CA LEU A 253 8.84 -19.17 41.50
C LEU A 253 9.83 -20.01 42.32
N LEU A 254 10.96 -19.41 42.67
CA LEU A 254 11.99 -20.02 43.49
C LEU A 254 11.98 -19.34 44.84
N SER A 255 11.56 -20.09 45.85
CA SER A 255 11.67 -19.71 47.26
C SER A 255 12.96 -20.29 47.82
N ASP A 256 13.66 -19.50 48.62
CA ASP A 256 14.93 -19.89 49.26
C ASP A 256 16.08 -20.11 48.26
N LEU A 257 16.59 -18.99 47.71
CA LEU A 257 17.75 -19.00 46.82
C LEU A 257 19.07 -19.43 47.51
N GLY A 258 19.08 -19.59 48.84
CA GLY A 258 20.25 -19.95 49.64
C GLY A 258 21.31 -18.84 49.73
N ALA A 259 22.29 -18.97 50.65
CA ALA A 259 23.29 -17.92 50.95
C ALA A 259 24.36 -17.69 49.85
N ASP A 260 24.35 -18.47 48.76
CA ASP A 260 25.36 -18.40 47.70
C ASP A 260 24.83 -17.64 46.48
N MET A 261 24.88 -16.31 46.61
CA MET A 261 24.19 -15.33 45.77
C MET A 261 24.83 -15.06 44.38
N ASP A 262 25.89 -15.79 44.00
CA ASP A 262 26.51 -15.66 42.67
C ASP A 262 25.68 -16.31 41.54
N ARG A 263 24.61 -17.04 41.87
CA ARG A 263 23.81 -17.85 40.93
C ARG A 263 22.92 -17.05 39.97
N LEU A 264 22.58 -15.80 40.31
CA LEU A 264 21.73 -14.94 39.47
C LEU A 264 22.48 -14.34 38.28
N GLY A 265 23.80 -14.20 38.37
CA GLY A 265 24.67 -13.81 37.25
C GLY A 265 24.62 -12.34 36.81
N TYR A 266 23.57 -11.58 37.16
CA TYR A 266 23.41 -10.17 36.77
C TYR A 266 23.84 -9.13 37.83
N TYR A 267 24.32 -9.57 39.01
CA TYR A 267 24.89 -8.69 40.05
C TYR A 267 26.43 -8.72 40.07
N THR A 268 27.06 -7.59 40.41
CA THR A 268 28.48 -7.47 40.79
C THR A 268 28.66 -7.79 42.28
N GLY A 269 28.67 -9.09 42.60
CA GLY A 269 28.90 -9.61 43.96
C GLY A 269 27.63 -9.97 44.73
N LYS A 270 27.78 -10.32 46.02
CA LYS A 270 26.67 -10.85 46.84
C LYS A 270 25.63 -9.78 47.17
N VAL A 271 24.37 -10.06 46.88
CA VAL A 271 23.20 -9.23 47.19
C VAL A 271 22.18 -10.08 47.94
N GLU A 272 21.66 -9.58 49.06
CA GLU A 272 20.69 -10.32 49.88
C GLU A 272 19.29 -10.28 49.22
N VAL A 273 18.94 -11.35 48.52
CA VAL A 273 17.61 -11.64 47.97
C VAL A 273 17.25 -13.10 48.25
N ASN A 274 16.01 -13.36 48.67
CA ASN A 274 15.61 -14.69 49.16
C ASN A 274 14.71 -15.43 48.19
N SER A 275 14.09 -14.72 47.23
CA SER A 275 13.20 -15.32 46.25
C SER A 275 13.39 -14.72 44.86
N LEU A 276 13.08 -15.54 43.85
CA LEU A 276 13.11 -15.17 42.44
C LEU A 276 11.77 -15.55 41.80
N LEU A 277 11.22 -14.62 41.03
CA LEU A 277 10.06 -14.83 40.18
C LEU A 277 10.44 -14.50 38.75
N THR A 278 10.24 -15.45 37.83
CA THR A 278 10.53 -15.24 36.41
C THR A 278 9.34 -15.63 35.55
N VAL A 279 9.09 -14.86 34.50
CA VAL A 279 8.06 -15.18 33.51
C VAL A 279 8.60 -15.04 32.09
N PRO A 280 8.29 -15.98 31.19
CA PRO A 280 8.66 -15.85 29.79
C PRO A 280 7.86 -14.74 29.11
N ILE A 281 8.48 -14.07 28.15
CA ILE A 281 7.85 -13.05 27.32
C ILE A 281 7.56 -13.71 25.99
N LYS A 282 6.38 -14.33 25.88
CA LYS A 282 6.01 -15.10 24.70
C LYS A 282 4.67 -14.67 24.12
N SER A 283 4.59 -14.68 22.79
CA SER A 283 3.33 -14.53 22.04
C SER A 283 3.22 -15.68 21.04
N GLY A 284 2.21 -16.54 21.22
CA GLY A 284 2.15 -17.82 20.50
C GLY A 284 3.37 -18.69 20.79
N GLU A 285 4.01 -19.19 19.73
CA GLU A 285 5.22 -20.02 19.78
C GLU A 285 6.52 -19.20 19.89
N THR A 286 6.45 -17.87 19.74
CA THR A 286 7.66 -17.02 19.73
C THR A 286 8.00 -16.57 21.15
N ASN A 287 9.20 -16.94 21.61
CA ASN A 287 9.80 -16.43 22.84
C ASN A 287 10.68 -15.21 22.56
N TYR A 288 10.34 -14.07 23.14
CA TYR A 288 11.09 -12.83 23.01
C TYR A 288 12.12 -12.64 24.13
N GLY A 289 12.00 -13.35 25.26
CA GLY A 289 12.82 -13.08 26.43
C GLY A 289 12.23 -13.59 27.75
N ILE A 290 12.78 -13.07 28.85
CA ILE A 290 12.34 -13.38 30.21
C ILE A 290 12.30 -12.10 31.04
N LEU A 291 11.21 -11.93 31.81
CA LEU A 291 11.06 -10.89 32.81
C LEU A 291 11.36 -11.50 34.19
N VAL A 292 12.24 -10.86 34.93
CA VAL A 292 12.83 -11.35 36.19
C VAL A 292 12.51 -10.37 37.30
N ALA A 293 12.12 -10.89 38.47
CA ALA A 293 11.94 -10.11 39.68
C ALA A 293 12.58 -10.86 40.87
N ASP A 294 13.44 -10.20 41.62
CA ASP A 294 14.02 -10.74 42.86
C ASP A 294 13.61 -9.92 44.08
N ALA A 295 13.47 -10.57 45.23
CA ALA A 295 13.04 -9.91 46.46
C ALA A 295 13.58 -10.58 47.72
N ARG A 296 13.64 -9.81 48.82
CA ARG A 296 13.94 -10.32 50.18
C ARG A 296 12.75 -11.03 50.82
N ARG A 297 11.52 -10.70 50.39
CA ARG A 297 10.28 -11.38 50.79
C ARG A 297 10.04 -12.61 49.91
N MET A 298 9.15 -13.50 50.33
CA MET A 298 8.63 -14.56 49.47
C MET A 298 7.59 -14.00 48.47
N PHE A 299 7.61 -14.52 47.24
CA PHE A 299 6.57 -14.26 46.26
C PHE A 299 5.34 -15.13 46.51
N THR A 300 4.18 -14.60 46.16
CA THR A 300 2.87 -15.26 46.23
C THR A 300 2.39 -15.66 44.84
N GLU A 301 1.36 -16.50 44.77
CA GLU A 301 0.67 -16.79 43.49
C GLU A 301 0.06 -15.53 42.85
N TYR A 302 -0.31 -14.53 43.66
CA TYR A 302 -0.77 -13.25 43.16
C TYR A 302 0.34 -12.49 42.44
N ASP A 303 1.56 -12.46 43.00
CA ASP A 303 2.73 -11.83 42.37
C ASP A 303 3.05 -12.52 41.03
N GLN A 304 3.03 -13.85 41.01
CA GLN A 304 3.22 -14.63 39.79
C GLN A 304 2.15 -14.32 38.75
N THR A 305 0.87 -14.27 39.15
CA THR A 305 -0.24 -13.95 38.25
C THR A 305 -0.11 -12.54 37.66
N PHE A 306 0.31 -11.57 38.47
CA PHE A 306 0.56 -10.22 38.00
C PHE A 306 1.71 -10.19 36.99
N LEU A 307 2.85 -10.80 37.31
CA LEU A 307 4.01 -10.77 36.43
C LEU A 307 3.73 -11.51 35.11
N VAL A 308 2.98 -12.63 35.13
CA VAL A 308 2.55 -13.34 33.92
C VAL A 308 1.69 -12.46 33.01
N ARG A 309 0.76 -11.68 33.57
CA ARG A 309 -0.05 -10.72 32.79
C ARG A 309 0.82 -9.62 32.20
N LEU A 310 1.75 -9.10 33.00
CA LEU A 310 2.68 -8.05 32.57
C LEU A 310 3.59 -8.54 31.43
N GLY A 311 4.14 -9.75 31.54
CA GLY A 311 4.94 -10.40 30.50
C GLY A 311 4.15 -10.67 29.22
N SER A 312 2.88 -11.05 29.33
CA SER A 312 2.01 -11.26 28.17
C SER A 312 1.68 -9.96 27.43
N LEU A 313 1.47 -8.85 28.17
CA LEU A 313 1.27 -7.52 27.58
C LEU A 313 2.54 -7.06 26.86
N LEU A 314 3.70 -7.17 27.52
CA LEU A 314 4.98 -6.81 26.93
C LEU A 314 5.30 -7.64 25.67
N ALA A 315 5.02 -8.94 25.67
CA ALA A 315 5.21 -9.79 24.50
C ALA A 315 4.38 -9.34 23.30
N ARG A 316 3.14 -8.90 23.54
CA ARG A 316 2.26 -8.35 22.51
C ARG A 316 2.79 -7.03 21.97
N ASP A 317 3.25 -6.14 22.84
CA ASP A 317 3.79 -4.84 22.43
C ASP A 317 5.11 -4.98 21.65
N ILE A 318 5.98 -5.92 22.05
CA ILE A 318 7.18 -6.27 21.28
C ILE A 318 6.81 -6.81 19.90
N GLN A 319 5.81 -7.68 19.80
CA GLN A 319 5.34 -8.22 18.52
C GLN A 319 4.83 -7.10 17.60
N ILE A 320 4.05 -6.16 18.14
CA ILE A 320 3.53 -5.00 17.39
C ILE A 320 4.69 -4.11 16.94
N ALA A 321 5.62 -3.78 17.84
CA ALA A 321 6.77 -2.94 17.53
C ALA A 321 7.65 -3.54 16.43
N ARG A 322 7.99 -4.83 16.51
CA ARG A 322 8.77 -5.53 15.47
C ARG A 322 8.05 -5.56 14.12
N ALA A 323 6.76 -5.86 14.11
CA ALA A 323 5.96 -5.86 12.89
C ALA A 323 5.86 -4.46 12.26
N TYR A 324 5.82 -3.42 13.08
CA TYR A 324 5.82 -2.03 12.61
C TYR A 324 7.16 -1.62 12.02
N GLU A 325 8.28 -1.92 12.68
CA GLU A 325 9.63 -1.63 12.17
C GLU A 325 9.90 -2.33 10.83
N GLU A 326 9.47 -3.57 10.68
CA GLU A 326 9.62 -4.32 9.43
C GLU A 326 8.83 -3.66 8.29
N ARG A 327 7.55 -3.32 8.54
CA ARG A 327 6.71 -2.59 7.57
C ARG A 327 7.26 -1.21 7.23
N HIS A 328 7.78 -0.48 8.22
CA HIS A 328 8.35 0.85 8.03
C HIS A 328 9.63 0.78 7.18
N ARG A 329 10.50 -0.20 7.44
CA ARG A 329 11.71 -0.44 6.66
C ARG A 329 11.39 -0.84 5.21
N GLU A 330 10.35 -1.64 5.01
CA GLU A 330 9.85 -1.96 3.67
C GLU A 330 9.28 -0.73 2.96
N ALA A 331 8.47 0.08 3.65
CA ALA A 331 7.91 1.31 3.10
C ALA A 331 9.00 2.33 2.71
N LEU A 332 10.05 2.49 3.53
CA LEU A 332 11.20 3.35 3.23
C LEU A 332 11.97 2.87 1.99
N ARG A 333 12.23 1.56 1.89
CA ARG A 333 12.87 0.97 0.69
C ARG A 333 12.00 1.18 -0.56
N PHE A 334 10.69 1.01 -0.42
CA PHE A 334 9.73 1.20 -1.51
C PHE A 334 9.61 2.68 -1.93
N SER A 335 9.66 3.61 -0.99
CA SER A 335 9.66 5.05 -1.28
C SER A 335 10.92 5.49 -2.02
N GLY A 336 12.09 4.95 -1.65
CA GLY A 336 13.35 5.23 -2.37
C GLY A 336 13.31 4.76 -3.83
N LEU A 337 12.69 3.59 -4.08
CA LEU A 337 12.45 3.08 -5.44
C LEU A 337 11.51 3.99 -6.24
N TYR A 338 10.44 4.47 -5.61
CA TYR A 338 9.47 5.35 -6.24
C TYR A 338 10.07 6.73 -6.59
N GLU A 339 10.95 7.26 -5.74
CA GLU A 339 11.63 8.55 -5.96
C GLU A 339 12.68 8.45 -7.08
N LEU A 340 13.44 7.35 -7.13
CA LEU A 340 14.36 7.06 -8.23
C LEU A 340 13.61 6.90 -9.56
N ALA A 341 12.52 6.13 -9.59
CA ALA A 341 11.74 5.95 -10.81
C ALA A 341 11.06 7.24 -11.28
N GLY A 342 10.50 8.04 -10.37
CA GLY A 342 9.79 9.27 -10.73
C GLY A 342 10.66 10.36 -11.37
N ASN A 343 11.94 10.45 -10.99
CA ASN A 343 12.86 11.46 -11.52
C ASN A 343 13.61 10.97 -12.78
N LEU A 344 13.71 9.65 -12.98
CA LEU A 344 14.45 9.07 -14.11
C LEU A 344 13.61 8.93 -15.39
N LEU A 345 12.28 8.88 -15.30
CA LEU A 345 11.41 8.48 -16.41
C LEU A 345 10.81 9.67 -17.22
N THR A 346 11.28 10.90 -16.99
CA THR A 346 10.79 12.08 -17.71
C THR A 346 11.70 12.44 -18.88
N GLY A 347 11.16 12.38 -20.11
CA GLY A 347 11.84 12.89 -21.31
C GLY A 347 12.85 11.95 -21.97
N LEU A 348 12.89 10.67 -21.58
CA LEU A 348 13.76 9.67 -22.18
C LEU A 348 13.12 9.01 -23.42
N SER A 349 13.95 8.66 -24.41
CA SER A 349 13.59 7.78 -25.51
C SER A 349 13.40 6.33 -25.03
N GLU A 350 12.82 5.45 -25.87
CA GLU A 350 12.68 4.02 -25.55
C GLU A 350 14.03 3.38 -25.16
N GLU A 351 15.11 3.79 -25.81
CA GLU A 351 16.46 3.29 -25.54
C GLU A 351 17.00 3.81 -24.20
N GLY A 352 16.91 5.11 -23.93
CA GLY A 352 17.33 5.68 -22.65
C GLY A 352 16.54 5.11 -21.47
N LEU A 353 15.27 4.76 -21.69
CA LEU A 353 14.45 4.06 -20.73
C LEU A 353 15.00 2.67 -20.39
N ILE A 354 15.30 1.84 -21.41
CA ILE A 354 15.88 0.51 -21.23
C ILE A 354 17.19 0.59 -20.46
N ASP A 355 18.05 1.53 -20.83
CA ASP A 355 19.37 1.70 -20.22
C ASP A 355 19.25 1.97 -18.72
N ARG A 356 18.39 2.91 -18.35
CA ARG A 356 18.19 3.26 -16.95
C ARG A 356 17.48 2.16 -16.15
N SER A 357 16.61 1.39 -16.83
CA SER A 357 15.99 0.18 -16.26
C SER A 357 17.04 -0.82 -15.80
N PHE A 358 18.02 -1.08 -16.67
CA PHE A 358 19.07 -2.07 -16.41
C PHE A 358 19.97 -1.62 -15.24
N GLU A 359 20.31 -0.33 -15.17
CA GLU A 359 21.07 0.21 -14.04
C GLU A 359 20.34 0.01 -12.70
N LEU A 360 19.06 0.40 -12.64
CA LEU A 360 18.26 0.25 -11.43
C LEU A 360 18.10 -1.22 -11.02
N VAL A 361 17.89 -2.11 -11.98
CA VAL A 361 17.79 -3.55 -11.73
C VAL A 361 19.13 -4.14 -11.27
N ARG A 362 20.26 -3.69 -11.80
CA ARG A 362 21.59 -4.12 -11.30
C ARG A 362 21.79 -3.72 -9.86
N ASP A 363 21.49 -2.47 -9.52
CA ASP A 363 21.70 -1.95 -8.16
C ASP A 363 20.86 -2.71 -7.12
N LEU A 364 19.68 -3.20 -7.52
CA LEU A 364 18.75 -3.88 -6.62
C LEU A 364 19.00 -5.38 -6.48
N PHE A 365 19.41 -6.04 -7.56
CA PHE A 365 19.43 -7.50 -7.62
C PHE A 365 20.83 -8.09 -7.80
N ALA A 366 21.84 -7.29 -8.14
CA ALA A 366 23.19 -7.72 -8.51
C ALA A 366 23.20 -9.01 -9.36
N PRO A 367 22.48 -9.04 -10.50
CA PRO A 367 22.34 -10.23 -11.32
C PRO A 367 23.61 -10.51 -12.14
N ASP A 368 23.84 -11.78 -12.49
CA ASP A 368 24.94 -12.18 -13.38
C ASP A 368 24.60 -11.93 -14.85
N ALA A 369 23.30 -11.95 -15.18
CA ALA A 369 22.81 -11.46 -16.46
C ALA A 369 21.43 -10.79 -16.37
N ILE A 370 21.19 -9.84 -17.26
CA ILE A 370 19.91 -9.16 -17.43
C ILE A 370 19.54 -9.19 -18.91
N GLY A 371 18.28 -9.49 -19.22
CA GLY A 371 17.78 -9.38 -20.58
C GLY A 371 16.43 -8.71 -20.66
N PHE A 372 16.19 -8.08 -21.80
CA PHE A 372 14.91 -7.47 -22.14
C PHE A 372 14.53 -7.83 -23.58
N ALA A 373 13.32 -8.36 -23.73
CA ALA A 373 12.74 -8.72 -25.01
C ALA A 373 11.41 -8.01 -25.22
N ARG A 374 11.15 -7.61 -26.45
CA ARG A 374 9.87 -7.06 -26.91
C ARG A 374 9.06 -8.15 -27.58
N LEU A 375 7.75 -8.12 -27.36
CA LEU A 375 6.78 -9.04 -27.96
C LEU A 375 5.82 -8.22 -28.83
N ARG A 376 5.73 -8.56 -30.12
CA ARG A 376 4.77 -7.97 -31.07
C ARG A 376 4.05 -9.08 -31.82
N GLU A 377 2.71 -9.05 -31.83
CA GLU A 377 1.88 -10.10 -32.45
C GLU A 377 2.21 -10.39 -33.91
N LYS A 378 2.52 -9.35 -34.72
CA LYS A 378 2.81 -9.51 -36.16
C LYS A 378 4.30 -9.66 -36.48
N GLU A 379 5.19 -9.26 -35.56
CA GLU A 379 6.63 -9.22 -35.79
C GLU A 379 7.41 -10.28 -35.00
N GLY A 380 6.75 -11.06 -34.14
CA GLY A 380 7.39 -12.04 -33.27
C GLY A 380 8.08 -11.40 -32.06
N ALA A 381 8.97 -12.17 -31.42
CA ALA A 381 9.72 -11.71 -30.25
C ALA A 381 11.15 -11.30 -30.61
N LYS A 382 11.63 -10.20 -30.05
CA LYS A 382 12.93 -9.61 -30.37
C LYS A 382 13.65 -9.16 -29.11
N VAL A 383 14.92 -9.56 -28.94
CA VAL A 383 15.79 -9.06 -27.86
C VAL A 383 16.14 -7.60 -28.15
N LEU A 384 15.92 -6.71 -27.19
CA LEU A 384 16.34 -5.31 -27.30
C LEU A 384 17.67 -5.06 -26.61
N ARG A 385 17.91 -5.74 -25.49
CA ARG A 385 19.15 -5.65 -24.74
C ARG A 385 19.38 -6.93 -23.96
N TYR A 386 20.63 -7.35 -23.89
CA TYR A 386 21.08 -8.42 -23.01
C TYR A 386 22.47 -8.07 -22.50
N GLU A 387 22.73 -8.39 -21.25
CA GLU A 387 24.03 -8.21 -20.61
C GLU A 387 24.33 -9.44 -19.77
N GLY A 388 25.47 -10.08 -20.00
CA GLY A 388 25.86 -11.30 -19.31
C GLY A 388 26.64 -12.24 -20.23
N THR A 389 27.16 -13.32 -19.65
CA THR A 389 27.91 -14.36 -20.40
C THR A 389 26.98 -15.27 -21.20
N ASN A 390 27.44 -15.73 -22.38
CA ASN A 390 26.64 -16.53 -23.32
C ASN A 390 25.29 -15.88 -23.67
N GLY A 391 25.36 -14.57 -23.94
CA GLY A 391 24.23 -13.72 -24.23
C GLY A 391 23.76 -13.70 -25.67
N PHE A 392 22.88 -12.73 -25.95
CA PHE A 392 22.19 -12.58 -27.22
C PHE A 392 22.42 -11.19 -27.81
N ASP A 393 22.60 -11.13 -29.13
CA ASP A 393 22.79 -9.86 -29.83
C ASP A 393 21.51 -9.02 -29.83
N LYS A 394 21.69 -7.69 -29.79
CA LYS A 394 20.59 -6.74 -29.96
C LYS A 394 19.88 -7.02 -31.29
N GLY A 395 18.61 -7.34 -31.17
CA GLY A 395 17.73 -7.63 -32.30
C GLY A 395 17.60 -9.07 -32.71
N PHE A 396 18.22 -10.00 -31.97
CA PHE A 396 17.96 -11.43 -32.10
C PHE A 396 16.45 -11.72 -32.02
N ARG A 397 15.93 -12.44 -33.01
CA ARG A 397 14.52 -12.82 -33.11
C ARG A 397 14.34 -14.27 -32.65
N PHE A 398 13.25 -14.54 -31.95
CA PHE A 398 12.95 -15.88 -31.46
C PHE A 398 11.45 -16.19 -31.51
N ASP A 399 11.13 -17.48 -31.49
CA ASP A 399 9.77 -17.98 -31.48
C ASP A 399 9.15 -17.84 -30.07
N PRO A 400 8.03 -17.11 -29.92
CA PRO A 400 7.38 -16.87 -28.64
C PRO A 400 6.60 -18.07 -28.08
N GLU A 401 6.75 -19.29 -28.62
CA GLU A 401 5.98 -20.46 -28.15
C GLU A 401 6.75 -21.41 -27.21
N ARG A 402 8.11 -21.43 -27.23
CA ARG A 402 8.89 -22.55 -26.63
C ARG A 402 10.03 -22.15 -25.68
N SER A 403 10.02 -20.95 -25.13
CA SER A 403 11.12 -20.43 -24.29
C SER A 403 10.68 -19.93 -22.93
N LEU A 404 11.60 -19.80 -21.97
CA LEU A 404 11.31 -19.24 -20.65
C LEU A 404 10.79 -17.80 -20.74
N VAL A 405 11.34 -17.00 -21.67
CA VAL A 405 10.85 -15.65 -21.93
C VAL A 405 9.41 -15.68 -22.47
N ALA A 406 9.11 -16.57 -23.41
CA ALA A 406 7.76 -16.78 -23.91
C ALA A 406 6.76 -17.23 -22.82
N MET A 407 7.18 -18.19 -21.98
CA MET A 407 6.36 -18.68 -20.87
C MET A 407 6.09 -17.57 -19.86
N THR A 408 7.09 -16.74 -19.57
CA THR A 408 6.94 -15.57 -18.70
C THR A 408 5.88 -14.63 -19.25
N ALA A 409 5.86 -14.41 -20.57
CA ALA A 409 4.90 -13.51 -21.19
C ALA A 409 3.44 -13.97 -21.06
N LYS A 410 3.22 -15.29 -20.99
CA LYS A 410 1.90 -15.90 -20.81
C LYS A 410 1.54 -16.09 -19.32
N HIS A 411 2.48 -15.87 -18.41
CA HIS A 411 2.31 -16.11 -16.99
C HIS A 411 1.88 -14.83 -16.27
N LYS A 412 0.81 -14.88 -15.48
CA LYS A 412 0.40 -13.76 -14.62
C LYS A 412 1.38 -13.64 -13.46
N GLY A 413 2.16 -12.56 -13.44
CA GLY A 413 3.18 -12.30 -12.42
C GLY A 413 4.60 -12.70 -12.85
N PHE A 414 5.48 -13.01 -11.90
CA PHE A 414 6.86 -13.41 -12.21
C PHE A 414 6.97 -14.92 -12.43
N LEU A 415 7.78 -15.32 -13.39
CA LEU A 415 8.17 -16.71 -13.61
C LEU A 415 9.55 -16.97 -13.01
N LYS A 416 9.65 -17.97 -12.14
CA LYS A 416 10.92 -18.39 -11.55
C LYS A 416 11.26 -19.82 -11.99
N GLN A 417 12.43 -19.98 -12.60
CA GLN A 417 13.03 -21.29 -12.88
C GLN A 417 14.31 -21.45 -12.03
N ARG A 418 14.32 -22.45 -11.15
CA ARG A 418 15.39 -22.66 -10.15
C ARG A 418 16.68 -23.20 -10.75
N ASP A 419 16.55 -23.94 -11.85
CA ASP A 419 17.66 -24.58 -12.54
C ASP A 419 17.35 -24.70 -14.05
N MET A 420 18.09 -23.94 -14.85
CA MET A 420 18.04 -23.89 -16.30
C MET A 420 18.90 -24.97 -16.97
N THR A 421 19.69 -25.74 -16.22
CA THR A 421 20.54 -26.80 -16.78
C THR A 421 19.75 -28.06 -17.19
N LYS A 422 18.45 -28.12 -16.85
CA LYS A 422 17.60 -29.26 -17.21
C LYS A 422 17.38 -29.33 -18.72
N PRO A 423 17.39 -30.54 -19.32
CA PRO A 423 17.16 -30.72 -20.75
C PRO A 423 15.83 -30.12 -21.21
N GLY A 424 15.84 -29.44 -22.36
CA GLY A 424 14.64 -28.88 -22.99
C GLY A 424 14.20 -27.51 -22.46
N LEU A 425 14.91 -26.92 -21.50
CA LEU A 425 14.72 -25.52 -21.09
C LEU A 425 15.64 -24.60 -21.90
N TYR A 426 15.05 -23.59 -22.53
CA TYR A 426 15.76 -22.56 -23.30
C TYR A 426 15.32 -21.18 -22.84
N ARG A 427 16.25 -20.22 -22.77
CA ARG A 427 15.94 -18.81 -22.47
C ARG A 427 15.11 -18.19 -23.58
N LEU A 428 15.56 -18.34 -24.83
CA LEU A 428 14.91 -17.78 -26.03
C LEU A 428 14.50 -18.83 -27.07
N GLY A 429 15.16 -20.00 -27.14
CA GLY A 429 14.71 -21.10 -28.01
C GLY A 429 15.76 -22.16 -28.35
N PRO A 430 15.37 -23.22 -29.08
CA PRO A 430 16.27 -24.29 -29.48
C PRO A 430 17.34 -23.79 -30.47
N GLY A 431 18.61 -23.89 -30.09
CA GLY A 431 19.76 -23.37 -30.84
C GLY A 431 20.60 -22.33 -30.09
N GLU A 432 20.16 -21.90 -28.90
CA GLU A 432 20.99 -21.06 -28.04
C GLU A 432 22.19 -21.81 -27.44
N LYS A 433 23.26 -21.08 -27.11
CA LYS A 433 24.37 -21.63 -26.32
C LYS A 433 23.82 -22.11 -24.96
N PRO A 434 24.36 -23.19 -24.37
CA PRO A 434 23.94 -23.64 -23.04
C PRO A 434 24.01 -22.51 -22.01
N ALA A 435 22.98 -22.41 -21.18
CA ALA A 435 22.94 -21.45 -20.09
C ALA A 435 24.07 -21.75 -19.09
N VAL A 436 24.91 -20.75 -18.82
CA VAL A 436 25.92 -20.81 -17.75
C VAL A 436 25.27 -20.52 -16.40
N ASN A 437 24.28 -19.64 -16.41
CA ASN A 437 23.48 -19.30 -15.26
C ASN A 437 22.44 -20.39 -14.97
N LYS A 438 22.22 -20.70 -13.69
CA LYS A 438 21.30 -21.75 -13.25
C LYS A 438 19.90 -21.19 -12.97
N THR A 439 19.78 -20.02 -12.37
CA THR A 439 18.47 -19.46 -12.00
C THR A 439 17.99 -18.46 -13.05
N PHE A 440 16.69 -18.47 -13.34
CA PHE A 440 15.99 -17.45 -14.13
C PHE A 440 14.82 -16.88 -13.34
N LEU A 441 14.70 -15.55 -13.37
CA LEU A 441 13.56 -14.82 -12.86
C LEU A 441 13.08 -13.85 -13.94
N GLY A 442 11.95 -14.15 -14.55
CA GLY A 442 11.34 -13.34 -15.60
C GLY A 442 10.08 -12.63 -15.12
N ILE A 443 9.79 -11.48 -15.70
CA ILE A 443 8.51 -10.80 -15.55
C ILE A 443 8.04 -10.15 -16.85
N GLY A 444 6.73 -10.23 -17.11
CA GLY A 444 6.07 -9.57 -18.21
C GLY A 444 5.76 -8.11 -17.94
N PHE A 445 5.84 -7.29 -18.99
CA PHE A 445 5.31 -5.93 -19.02
C PHE A 445 3.92 -5.95 -19.63
N GLU A 446 2.90 -5.89 -18.78
CA GLU A 446 1.49 -5.97 -19.19
C GLU A 446 0.87 -4.57 -19.38
N GLU A 447 0.00 -4.46 -20.38
CA GLU A 447 -0.92 -3.34 -20.65
C GLU A 447 -2.25 -3.94 -21.12
N ASP A 448 -3.38 -3.55 -20.52
CA ASP A 448 -4.73 -4.06 -20.88
C ASP A 448 -4.78 -5.60 -21.04
N GLU A 449 -4.21 -6.33 -20.08
CA GLU A 449 -4.06 -7.81 -20.05
C GLU A 449 -3.16 -8.41 -21.15
N LYS A 450 -2.39 -7.59 -21.86
CA LYS A 450 -1.48 -8.01 -22.93
C LYS A 450 -0.03 -7.73 -22.59
N THR A 451 0.81 -8.75 -22.70
CA THR A 451 2.25 -8.61 -22.43
C THR A 451 2.99 -8.07 -23.66
N HIS A 452 3.62 -6.90 -23.53
CA HIS A 452 4.35 -6.23 -24.60
C HIS A 452 5.87 -6.48 -24.58
N GLY A 453 6.38 -7.00 -23.48
CA GLY A 453 7.79 -7.35 -23.35
C GLY A 453 8.03 -8.18 -22.10
N VAL A 454 9.27 -8.64 -21.95
CA VAL A 454 9.72 -9.41 -20.79
C VAL A 454 11.09 -8.92 -20.38
N LEU A 455 11.25 -8.66 -19.08
CA LEU A 455 12.53 -8.45 -18.41
C LEU A 455 12.85 -9.69 -17.61
N TRP A 456 14.10 -10.15 -17.69
CA TRP A 456 14.53 -11.29 -16.91
C TRP A 456 15.92 -11.10 -16.34
N LEU A 457 16.15 -11.79 -15.22
CA LEU A 457 17.40 -11.84 -14.48
C LEU A 457 17.91 -13.27 -14.44
N GLU A 458 19.23 -13.42 -14.46
CA GLU A 458 19.89 -14.71 -14.32
C GLU A 458 20.99 -14.66 -13.26
N LYS A 459 21.21 -15.81 -12.61
CA LYS A 459 22.23 -16.02 -11.58
C LYS A 459 22.92 -17.38 -11.75
N GLN A 460 24.23 -17.45 -11.52
CA GLN A 460 25.02 -18.69 -11.58
C GLN A 460 24.64 -19.67 -10.46
N GLU A 461 24.26 -19.16 -9.31
CA GLU A 461 23.73 -19.93 -8.19
C GLU A 461 22.36 -20.53 -8.56
N ALA A 462 22.12 -21.80 -8.20
CA ALA A 462 20.80 -22.41 -8.34
C ALA A 462 19.87 -21.92 -7.23
N ASP A 463 18.58 -21.75 -7.54
CA ASP A 463 17.53 -21.26 -6.63
C ASP A 463 17.83 -19.89 -5.97
N ALA A 464 18.59 -19.02 -6.65
CA ALA A 464 19.15 -17.79 -6.08
C ALA A 464 18.12 -16.71 -5.72
N TYR A 465 16.99 -16.64 -6.44
CA TYR A 465 15.95 -15.64 -6.23
C TYR A 465 14.78 -16.21 -5.45
N SER A 466 14.33 -15.61 -4.37
CA SER A 466 13.13 -16.02 -3.65
C SER A 466 11.85 -15.38 -4.23
N GLY A 467 10.69 -15.72 -3.66
CA GLY A 467 9.44 -15.03 -4.00
C GLY A 467 9.45 -13.54 -3.63
N ARG A 468 10.37 -13.12 -2.75
CA ARG A 468 10.58 -11.71 -2.40
C ARG A 468 11.17 -10.94 -3.58
N GLU A 469 12.25 -11.43 -4.18
CA GLU A 469 12.90 -10.81 -5.34
C GLU A 469 11.94 -10.75 -6.53
N GLY A 470 11.13 -11.80 -6.72
CA GLY A 470 10.06 -11.80 -7.72
C GLY A 470 9.04 -10.66 -7.54
N LYS A 471 8.63 -10.36 -6.30
CA LYS A 471 7.73 -9.23 -6.00
C LYS A 471 8.39 -7.87 -6.22
N ILE A 472 9.66 -7.72 -5.85
CA ILE A 472 10.41 -6.47 -6.08
C ILE A 472 10.55 -6.23 -7.59
N LEU A 473 10.90 -7.27 -8.36
CA LEU A 473 10.99 -7.19 -9.82
C LEU A 473 9.61 -6.90 -10.43
N GLY A 474 8.55 -7.48 -9.86
CA GLY A 474 7.14 -7.10 -9.97
C GLY A 474 6.90 -5.60 -10.05
N PHE A 475 7.31 -4.93 -8.99
CA PHE A 475 7.10 -3.50 -8.85
C PHE A 475 7.95 -2.69 -9.85
N THR A 476 9.22 -3.05 -10.04
CA THR A 476 10.07 -2.43 -11.06
C THR A 476 9.45 -2.55 -12.44
N ALA A 477 8.87 -3.72 -12.77
CA ALA A 477 8.25 -3.93 -14.06
C ALA A 477 7.02 -3.05 -14.30
N ALA A 478 6.17 -2.87 -13.29
CA ALA A 478 5.00 -2.00 -13.39
C ALA A 478 5.38 -0.53 -13.70
N LEU A 479 6.46 -0.03 -13.08
CA LEU A 479 6.97 1.32 -13.34
C LEU A 479 7.49 1.48 -14.77
N LEU A 480 8.20 0.46 -15.26
CA LEU A 480 8.70 0.44 -16.62
C LEU A 480 7.56 0.34 -17.64
N SER A 481 6.54 -0.50 -17.39
CA SER A 481 5.34 -0.58 -18.25
C SER A 481 4.71 0.80 -18.46
N ALA A 482 4.52 1.58 -17.38
CA ALA A 482 3.96 2.92 -17.47
C ALA A 482 4.83 3.88 -18.29
N ALA A 483 6.15 3.77 -18.20
CA ALA A 483 7.08 4.59 -18.97
C ALA A 483 7.11 4.21 -20.46
N PHE A 484 7.14 2.91 -20.79
CA PHE A 484 7.07 2.44 -22.18
C PHE A 484 5.76 2.85 -22.83
N LEU A 485 4.64 2.77 -22.10
CA LEU A 485 3.33 3.22 -22.57
C LEU A 485 3.34 4.70 -22.93
N ARG A 486 3.93 5.53 -22.07
CA ARG A 486 4.05 6.97 -22.32
C ARG A 486 4.90 7.26 -23.57
N VAL A 487 6.04 6.60 -23.74
CA VAL A 487 6.89 6.77 -24.93
C VAL A 487 6.12 6.38 -26.18
N ARG A 488 5.41 5.25 -26.18
CA ARG A 488 4.58 4.82 -27.31
C ARG A 488 3.46 5.80 -27.64
N TYR A 489 2.72 6.27 -26.64
CA TYR A 489 1.70 7.29 -26.88
C TYR A 489 2.31 8.56 -27.43
N HIS A 490 3.49 8.96 -26.95
CA HIS A 490 4.16 10.14 -27.47
C HIS A 490 4.62 9.95 -28.91
N GLU A 491 5.17 8.78 -29.26
CA GLU A 491 5.54 8.43 -30.64
C GLU A 491 4.33 8.37 -31.56
N GLU A 492 3.22 7.75 -31.12
CA GLU A 492 2.01 7.67 -31.94
C GLU A 492 1.33 9.03 -32.09
N LEU A 493 1.28 9.83 -31.03
CA LEU A 493 0.80 11.22 -31.11
C LEU A 493 1.70 12.05 -32.03
N ALA A 494 3.02 11.89 -31.96
CA ALA A 494 3.94 12.55 -32.87
C ALA A 494 3.74 12.09 -34.31
N ARG A 495 3.50 10.79 -34.54
CA ARG A 495 3.20 10.22 -35.86
C ARG A 495 1.90 10.78 -36.42
N LEU A 496 0.82 10.78 -35.65
CA LEU A 496 -0.48 11.35 -36.01
C LEU A 496 -0.41 12.86 -36.24
N ALA A 497 0.43 13.57 -35.49
CA ALA A 497 0.64 15.01 -35.66
C ALA A 497 1.49 15.35 -36.89
N ARG A 498 2.34 14.43 -37.38
CA ARG A 498 3.26 14.68 -38.50
C ARG A 498 2.84 14.08 -39.83
N LEU A 499 2.09 12.98 -39.84
CA LEU A 499 1.74 12.26 -41.07
C LEU A 499 0.29 12.54 -41.49
N ASP A 500 0.04 12.47 -42.80
CA ASP A 500 -1.31 12.44 -43.37
C ASP A 500 -1.92 11.03 -43.23
N GLY A 501 -3.13 10.95 -42.69
CA GLY A 501 -3.77 9.68 -42.34
C GLY A 501 -4.11 8.78 -43.52
N LEU A 502 -4.28 9.34 -44.73
CA LEU A 502 -4.59 8.59 -45.94
C LEU A 502 -3.34 8.10 -46.66
N THR A 503 -2.34 8.98 -46.81
CA THR A 503 -1.17 8.75 -47.67
C THR A 503 0.05 8.25 -46.92
N GLY A 504 0.12 8.44 -45.60
CA GLY A 504 1.29 8.11 -44.78
C GLY A 504 2.53 8.96 -45.04
N LEU A 505 2.42 10.00 -45.89
CA LEU A 505 3.45 11.01 -46.10
C LEU A 505 3.40 12.08 -45.00
N LEU A 506 4.38 12.98 -44.97
CA LEU A 506 4.30 14.16 -44.09
C LEU A 506 3.03 14.97 -44.40
N ASN A 507 2.40 15.53 -43.39
CA ASN A 507 1.33 16.50 -43.59
C ASN A 507 1.90 17.91 -43.88
N HIS A 508 1.02 18.83 -44.25
CA HIS A 508 1.39 20.22 -44.54
C HIS A 508 2.26 20.86 -43.45
N ARG A 509 1.90 20.70 -42.18
CA ARG A 509 2.65 21.29 -41.06
C ARG A 509 4.06 20.70 -40.96
N ALA A 510 4.20 19.39 -40.99
CA ALA A 510 5.48 18.71 -40.90
C ALA A 510 6.39 19.02 -42.10
N PHE A 511 5.83 19.21 -43.29
CA PHE A 511 6.56 19.70 -44.46
C PHE A 511 7.20 21.07 -44.20
N GLN A 512 6.46 22.02 -43.61
CA GLN A 512 6.99 23.36 -43.32
C GLN A 512 8.16 23.28 -42.33
N GLU A 513 8.02 22.47 -41.28
CA GLU A 513 9.05 22.25 -40.27
C GLU A 513 10.32 21.63 -40.89
N GLU A 514 10.16 20.60 -41.73
CA GLU A 514 11.28 19.91 -42.36
C GLU A 514 12.00 20.79 -43.39
N LEU A 515 11.25 21.64 -44.11
CA LEU A 515 11.83 22.61 -45.03
C LEU A 515 12.71 23.63 -44.30
N ILE A 516 12.27 24.13 -43.13
CA ILE A 516 13.07 25.02 -42.30
C ILE A 516 14.39 24.35 -41.89
N GLU A 517 14.32 23.09 -41.44
CA GLU A 517 15.52 22.35 -41.04
C GLU A 517 16.47 22.09 -42.21
N CYS A 518 15.94 21.75 -43.39
CA CYS A 518 16.73 21.58 -44.60
C CYS A 518 17.44 22.88 -45.01
N LEU A 519 16.74 24.02 -44.95
CA LEU A 519 17.30 25.34 -45.30
C LEU A 519 18.40 25.78 -44.34
N LYS A 520 18.33 25.40 -43.06
CA LYS A 520 19.40 25.67 -42.08
C LYS A 520 20.65 24.83 -42.34
N LYS A 521 20.47 23.56 -42.74
CA LYS A 521 21.56 22.57 -42.85
C LYS A 521 22.22 22.53 -44.22
N SER A 522 21.51 22.95 -45.27
CA SER A 522 21.91 22.73 -46.67
C SER A 522 22.14 24.06 -47.39
N GLY A 523 23.17 24.13 -48.23
CA GLY A 523 23.45 25.31 -49.07
C GLY A 523 22.48 25.48 -50.25
N THR A 524 21.92 24.38 -50.76
CA THR A 524 20.90 24.38 -51.83
C THR A 524 19.77 23.42 -51.49
N VAL A 525 18.52 23.88 -51.61
CA VAL A 525 17.31 23.08 -51.34
C VAL A 525 16.31 23.31 -52.45
N ALA A 526 15.78 22.23 -53.02
CA ALA A 526 14.71 22.32 -54.00
C ALA A 526 13.36 21.93 -53.40
N VAL A 527 12.32 22.61 -53.85
CA VAL A 527 10.93 22.27 -53.58
C VAL A 527 10.23 21.99 -54.89
N PHE A 528 9.54 20.86 -54.97
CA PHE A 528 8.58 20.57 -56.04
C PHE A 528 7.18 20.49 -55.45
N ILE A 529 6.24 21.22 -56.02
CA ILE A 529 4.81 21.11 -55.72
C ILE A 529 4.15 20.39 -56.90
N ILE A 530 3.33 19.40 -56.60
CA ILE A 530 2.74 18.45 -57.53
C ILE A 530 1.24 18.49 -57.32
N ASP A 531 0.46 18.57 -58.39
CA ASP A 531 -0.99 18.50 -58.33
C ASP A 531 -1.51 17.50 -59.36
N ILE A 532 -2.42 16.63 -58.93
CA ILE A 532 -3.02 15.62 -59.79
C ILE A 532 -4.00 16.28 -60.76
N ASP A 533 -3.73 16.15 -62.05
CA ASP A 533 -4.53 16.80 -63.07
C ASP A 533 -5.96 16.23 -63.10
N HIS A 534 -6.95 17.12 -63.09
CA HIS A 534 -8.37 16.77 -63.17
C HIS A 534 -8.85 15.83 -62.05
N PHE A 535 -8.23 15.88 -60.86
CA PHE A 535 -8.60 15.01 -59.74
C PHE A 535 -10.08 15.10 -59.36
N LYS A 536 -10.68 16.30 -59.37
CA LYS A 536 -12.13 16.47 -59.18
C LYS A 536 -12.96 15.62 -60.16
N ARG A 537 -12.56 15.52 -61.43
CA ARG A 537 -13.26 14.69 -62.42
C ARG A 537 -13.19 13.20 -62.07
N ILE A 538 -12.07 12.75 -61.48
CA ILE A 538 -11.92 11.37 -61.00
C ILE A 538 -12.92 11.12 -59.87
N ASN A 539 -12.99 12.01 -58.89
CA ASN A 539 -13.98 11.91 -57.80
C ASN A 539 -15.42 11.95 -58.31
N ASP A 540 -15.72 12.85 -59.24
CA ASP A 540 -17.07 13.00 -59.80
C ASP A 540 -17.48 11.77 -60.64
N THR A 541 -16.52 11.07 -61.25
CA THR A 541 -16.77 9.90 -62.13
C THR A 541 -16.81 8.59 -61.36
N TYR A 542 -15.88 8.39 -60.41
CA TYR A 542 -15.65 7.10 -59.74
C TYR A 542 -15.93 7.12 -58.23
N GLY A 543 -16.24 8.30 -57.67
CA GLY A 543 -16.47 8.51 -56.25
C GLY A 543 -15.18 8.72 -55.45
N HIS A 544 -15.35 9.29 -54.25
CA HIS A 544 -14.25 9.57 -53.31
C HIS A 544 -13.37 8.35 -52.95
N PRO A 545 -13.90 7.12 -52.77
CA PRO A 545 -13.05 5.97 -52.48
C PRO A 545 -12.00 5.70 -53.55
N VAL A 546 -12.34 5.91 -54.83
CA VAL A 546 -11.36 5.77 -55.93
C VAL A 546 -10.37 6.93 -55.94
N GLY A 547 -10.82 8.15 -55.63
CA GLY A 547 -9.91 9.28 -55.40
C GLY A 547 -8.87 8.99 -54.31
N ASP A 548 -9.29 8.41 -53.19
CA ASP A 548 -8.42 8.02 -52.10
C ASP A 548 -7.38 6.96 -52.53
N MET A 549 -7.78 6.00 -53.36
CA MET A 549 -6.86 5.01 -53.95
C MET A 549 -5.83 5.67 -54.87
N VAL A 550 -6.24 6.67 -55.65
CA VAL A 550 -5.31 7.45 -56.50
C VAL A 550 -4.30 8.19 -55.61
N LEU A 551 -4.76 8.89 -54.58
CA LEU A 551 -3.89 9.62 -53.65
C LEU A 551 -2.88 8.69 -52.96
N ALA A 552 -3.33 7.54 -52.46
CA ALA A 552 -2.47 6.54 -51.84
C ALA A 552 -1.43 6.00 -52.84
N LYS A 553 -1.81 5.77 -54.10
CA LYS A 553 -0.88 5.28 -55.12
C LYS A 553 0.17 6.31 -55.50
N ILE A 554 -0.22 7.58 -55.67
CA ILE A 554 0.73 8.66 -55.94
C ILE A 554 1.70 8.84 -54.78
N ALA A 555 1.20 8.78 -53.55
CA ALA A 555 2.03 8.83 -52.36
C ALA A 555 3.10 7.72 -52.34
N GLU A 556 2.71 6.48 -52.63
CA GLU A 556 3.64 5.34 -52.76
C GLU A 556 4.74 5.61 -53.80
N VAL A 557 4.37 6.17 -54.95
CA VAL A 557 5.29 6.43 -56.06
C VAL A 557 6.33 7.51 -55.74
N ILE A 558 5.95 8.54 -54.98
CA ILE A 558 6.83 9.69 -54.69
C ILE A 558 7.59 9.55 -53.37
N LYS A 559 7.21 8.62 -52.50
CA LYS A 559 7.72 8.48 -51.13
C LYS A 559 9.25 8.45 -51.04
N ASP A 560 9.91 7.74 -51.95
CA ASP A 560 11.37 7.54 -51.94
C ASP A 560 12.11 8.51 -52.89
N LYS A 561 11.41 9.50 -53.44
CA LYS A 561 11.98 10.49 -54.37
C LYS A 561 12.49 11.76 -53.70
N GLY A 562 12.27 11.88 -52.39
CA GLY A 562 12.69 13.01 -51.56
C GLY A 562 11.91 12.99 -50.24
N ILE A 563 11.96 14.09 -49.51
CA ILE A 563 11.11 14.26 -48.33
C ILE A 563 9.71 14.62 -48.83
N ALA A 564 8.83 13.62 -48.90
CA ALA A 564 7.50 13.73 -49.49
C ALA A 564 6.43 14.09 -48.47
N ALA A 565 5.50 14.96 -48.89
CA ALA A 565 4.37 15.41 -48.11
C ALA A 565 3.08 15.49 -48.93
N ARG A 566 1.94 15.29 -48.28
CA ARG A 566 0.65 15.74 -48.80
C ARG A 566 0.43 17.18 -48.34
N TYR A 567 0.49 18.10 -49.29
CA TYR A 567 0.52 19.53 -49.03
C TYR A 567 -0.88 20.12 -48.81
N GLY A 568 -1.89 19.55 -49.48
CA GLY A 568 -3.31 19.89 -49.37
C GLY A 568 -4.12 18.96 -50.28
N GLY A 569 -5.45 18.81 -50.09
CA GLY A 569 -6.36 18.08 -51.00
C GLY A 569 -5.73 16.99 -51.89
N GLU A 570 -5.49 17.34 -53.16
CA GLU A 570 -4.79 16.55 -54.20
C GLU A 570 -3.34 16.97 -54.50
N GLU A 571 -2.80 17.88 -53.69
CA GLU A 571 -1.47 18.46 -53.83
C GLU A 571 -0.44 17.72 -52.97
N PHE A 572 0.71 17.44 -53.56
CA PHE A 572 1.88 16.87 -52.91
C PHE A 572 3.06 17.81 -53.01
N ALA A 573 4.00 17.68 -52.08
CA ALA A 573 5.25 18.43 -52.12
C ALA A 573 6.44 17.52 -51.84
N LEU A 574 7.58 17.83 -52.45
CA LEU A 574 8.85 17.15 -52.25
C LEU A 574 9.93 18.17 -51.90
N ILE A 575 10.71 17.88 -50.85
CA ILE A 575 11.94 18.60 -50.53
C ILE A 575 13.12 17.73 -50.97
N ILE A 576 14.03 18.30 -51.76
CA ILE A 576 15.30 17.66 -52.14
C ILE A 576 16.45 18.53 -51.62
N PRO A 577 17.10 18.13 -50.51
CA PRO A 577 18.26 18.84 -49.99
C PRO A 577 19.51 18.56 -50.83
N ASN A 578 20.45 19.52 -50.83
CA ASN A 578 21.78 19.44 -51.45
C ASN A 578 21.77 19.09 -52.96
N ILE A 579 20.74 19.54 -53.68
CA ILE A 579 20.64 19.33 -55.12
C ILE A 579 21.29 20.50 -55.88
N PRO A 580 22.16 20.24 -56.88
CA PRO A 580 22.65 21.27 -57.79
C PRO A 580 21.55 21.74 -58.76
N SER A 581 21.47 23.04 -59.06
CA SER A 581 20.42 23.60 -59.95
C SER A 581 20.33 22.92 -61.32
N ARG A 582 21.46 22.43 -61.86
CA ARG A 582 21.51 21.70 -63.14
C ARG A 582 20.78 20.36 -63.14
N GLN A 583 20.58 19.75 -61.96
CA GLN A 583 19.91 18.45 -61.81
C GLN A 583 18.40 18.57 -61.55
N MET A 584 17.90 19.79 -61.33
CA MET A 584 16.48 20.05 -61.04
C MET A 584 15.55 19.51 -62.10
N ILE A 585 15.86 19.72 -63.38
CA ILE A 585 15.05 19.27 -64.50
C ILE A 585 14.98 17.75 -64.51
N GLY A 586 16.13 17.08 -64.38
CA GLY A 586 16.20 15.62 -64.38
C GLY A 586 15.39 15.00 -63.25
N ARG A 587 15.47 15.56 -62.04
CA ARG A 587 14.67 15.08 -60.89
C ARG A 587 13.18 15.35 -61.05
N GLY A 588 12.79 16.54 -61.49
CA GLY A 588 11.38 16.86 -61.72
C GLY A 588 10.76 15.98 -62.81
N GLU A 589 11.48 15.73 -63.91
CA GLU A 589 11.03 14.83 -64.98
C GLU A 589 10.96 13.37 -64.51
N GLU A 590 11.89 12.92 -63.67
CA GLU A 590 11.84 11.59 -63.07
C GLU A 590 10.59 11.40 -62.19
N ILE A 591 10.27 12.38 -61.33
CA ILE A 591 9.06 12.38 -60.50
C ILE A 591 7.82 12.33 -61.37
N LEU A 592 7.74 13.20 -62.37
CA LEU A 592 6.61 13.28 -63.28
C LEU A 592 6.44 12.00 -64.11
N ALA A 593 7.52 11.41 -64.62
CA ALA A 593 7.50 10.15 -65.34
C ALA A 593 7.06 8.98 -64.44
N ALA A 594 7.45 8.98 -63.17
CA ALA A 594 7.02 7.98 -62.20
C ALA A 594 5.51 8.05 -61.96
N ILE A 595 4.96 9.27 -61.78
CA ILE A 595 3.52 9.50 -61.64
C ILE A 595 2.78 9.09 -62.91
N ARG A 596 3.25 9.51 -64.09
CA ARG A 596 2.63 9.13 -65.38
C ARG A 596 2.56 7.61 -65.56
N ARG A 597 3.56 6.85 -65.10
CA ARG A 597 3.58 5.38 -65.23
C ARG A 597 2.76 4.66 -64.16
N ALA A 598 2.26 5.38 -63.16
CA ALA A 598 1.50 4.79 -62.06
C ALA A 598 0.14 4.31 -62.58
N MET A 599 -0.09 3.01 -62.45
CA MET A 599 -1.35 2.35 -62.76
C MET A 599 -2.13 2.16 -61.46
N VAL A 600 -3.28 2.83 -61.33
CA VAL A 600 -4.16 2.73 -60.15
C VAL A 600 -5.22 1.68 -60.44
N ARG A 601 -5.15 0.56 -59.74
CA ARG A 601 -6.13 -0.52 -59.88
C ARG A 601 -7.39 -0.15 -59.08
N ILE A 602 -8.53 -0.11 -59.75
CA ILE A 602 -9.85 0.20 -59.19
C ILE A 602 -10.81 -0.98 -59.46
N PRO A 603 -11.99 -1.05 -58.82
CA PRO A 603 -12.92 -2.17 -59.05
C PRO A 603 -13.30 -2.35 -60.53
N GLU A 604 -13.44 -1.26 -61.27
CA GLU A 604 -13.85 -1.23 -62.68
C GLU A 604 -12.69 -1.43 -63.66
N GLY A 605 -11.44 -1.57 -63.19
CA GLY A 605 -10.27 -1.79 -64.03
C GLY A 605 -9.00 -1.09 -63.53
N THR A 606 -8.31 -0.40 -64.42
CA THR A 606 -7.09 0.34 -64.08
C THR A 606 -7.16 1.72 -64.73
N ILE A 607 -6.91 2.76 -63.94
CA ILE A 607 -6.83 4.13 -64.43
C ILE A 607 -5.41 4.65 -64.33
N GLN A 608 -5.06 5.50 -65.28
CA GLN A 608 -3.79 6.20 -65.33
C GLN A 608 -4.07 7.68 -65.11
N VAL A 609 -3.24 8.33 -64.28
CA VAL A 609 -3.39 9.75 -63.94
C VAL A 609 -2.17 10.53 -64.38
N THR A 610 -2.35 11.82 -64.63
CA THR A 610 -1.26 12.75 -64.88
C THR A 610 -1.18 13.78 -63.76
N ALA A 611 -0.03 14.45 -63.66
CA ALA A 611 0.15 15.52 -62.70
C ALA A 611 0.90 16.68 -63.34
N SER A 612 0.63 17.88 -62.83
CA SER A 612 1.42 19.07 -63.11
C SER A 612 2.43 19.27 -61.98
N VAL A 613 3.67 19.66 -62.31
CA VAL A 613 4.75 19.83 -61.34
C VAL A 613 5.38 21.21 -61.49
N GLY A 614 5.43 21.97 -60.40
CA GLY A 614 6.17 23.22 -60.28
C GLY A 614 7.39 23.05 -59.38
N GLY A 615 8.57 23.44 -59.84
CA GLY A 615 9.81 23.34 -59.05
C GLY A 615 10.50 24.68 -58.85
N ALA A 616 11.12 24.89 -57.68
CA ALA A 616 11.97 26.05 -57.40
C ALA A 616 13.16 25.64 -56.54
N ILE A 617 14.26 26.41 -56.61
CA ILE A 617 15.47 26.15 -55.82
C ILE A 617 15.88 27.36 -54.97
N TYR A 618 16.16 27.08 -53.70
CA TYR A 618 16.66 28.05 -52.72
C TYR A 618 18.04 28.56 -53.10
N SER A 619 18.30 29.84 -52.83
CA SER A 619 19.45 30.68 -53.22
C SER A 619 19.47 31.19 -54.66
N LYS A 620 18.72 30.58 -55.60
CA LYS A 620 18.59 31.07 -56.98
C LYS A 620 17.24 31.74 -57.24
N ASP A 621 16.15 31.03 -56.92
CA ASP A 621 14.79 31.46 -57.27
C ASP A 621 14.10 32.16 -56.08
N ALA A 622 14.68 32.05 -54.88
CA ALA A 622 14.13 32.60 -53.64
C ALA A 622 15.22 32.85 -52.58
N ARG A 623 14.94 33.81 -51.67
CA ARG A 623 15.79 34.14 -50.52
C ARG A 623 15.20 33.72 -49.17
N THR A 624 13.88 33.48 -49.12
CA THR A 624 13.17 33.00 -47.94
C THR A 624 12.43 31.70 -48.24
N ARG A 625 11.98 31.00 -47.19
CA ARG A 625 11.15 29.79 -47.32
C ARG A 625 9.84 30.09 -48.03
N GLU A 626 9.20 31.18 -47.65
CA GLU A 626 7.91 31.63 -48.18
C GLU A 626 8.03 31.96 -49.67
N ASP A 627 9.10 32.63 -50.06
CA ASP A 627 9.37 32.93 -51.47
C ASP A 627 9.64 31.66 -52.28
N LEU A 628 10.32 30.67 -51.69
CA LEU A 628 10.63 29.41 -52.37
C LEU A 628 9.36 28.62 -52.70
N ILE A 629 8.46 28.50 -51.71
CA ILE A 629 7.16 27.85 -51.91
C ILE A 629 6.35 28.62 -52.95
N ARG A 630 6.30 29.96 -52.85
CA ARG A 630 5.56 30.80 -53.81
C ARG A 630 6.09 30.68 -55.24
N ALA A 631 7.40 30.57 -55.40
CA ALA A 631 8.03 30.37 -56.69
C ALA A 631 7.68 29.00 -57.30
N ALA A 632 7.71 27.92 -56.49
CA ALA A 632 7.30 26.59 -56.93
C ALA A 632 5.80 26.54 -57.29
N ASP A 633 4.96 27.21 -56.51
CA ASP A 633 3.50 27.29 -56.76
C ASP A 633 3.17 28.08 -58.03
N SER A 634 3.87 29.20 -58.27
CA SER A 634 3.75 29.96 -59.51
C SER A 634 4.15 29.11 -60.73
N ALA A 635 5.21 28.31 -60.60
CA ALA A 635 5.63 27.37 -61.64
C ALA A 635 4.57 26.26 -61.86
N LEU A 636 3.96 25.74 -60.78
CA LEU A 636 2.87 24.76 -60.87
C LEU A 636 1.65 25.34 -61.61
N TYR A 637 1.29 26.58 -61.31
CA TYR A 637 0.22 27.27 -62.02
C TYR A 637 0.51 27.42 -63.52
N ALA A 638 1.75 27.77 -63.88
CA ALA A 638 2.20 27.79 -65.28
C ALA A 638 2.17 26.40 -65.94
N ALA A 639 2.47 25.32 -65.19
CA ALA A 639 2.34 23.95 -65.69
C ALA A 639 0.86 23.61 -66.00
N LYS A 640 -0.06 23.99 -65.10
CA LYS A 640 -1.51 23.75 -65.27
C LYS A 640 -2.09 24.53 -66.46
N THR A 641 -1.73 25.80 -66.63
CA THR A 641 -2.21 26.64 -67.74
C THR A 641 -1.52 26.33 -69.06
N GLY A 642 -0.26 25.86 -69.03
CA GLY A 642 0.52 25.47 -70.20
C GLY A 642 0.07 24.18 -70.87
N GLY A 643 -0.98 23.51 -70.39
CA GLY A 643 -1.49 22.26 -70.96
C GLY A 643 -1.29 21.02 -70.09
N ARG A 644 -0.96 21.19 -68.80
CA ARG A 644 -0.86 20.12 -67.80
C ARG A 644 0.18 19.05 -68.13
N ASN A 645 0.24 18.00 -67.30
CA ASN A 645 1.12 16.85 -67.46
C ASN A 645 2.58 17.23 -67.76
N ARG A 646 3.13 18.23 -67.06
CA ARG A 646 4.46 18.80 -67.35
C ARG A 646 5.14 19.34 -66.11
N LEU A 647 6.45 19.44 -66.19
CA LEU A 647 7.29 20.16 -65.25
C LEU A 647 7.49 21.60 -65.73
N VAL A 648 7.35 22.57 -64.83
CA VAL A 648 7.82 23.94 -65.00
C VAL A 648 8.70 24.30 -63.81
N LEU A 649 9.80 25.01 -64.06
CA LEU A 649 10.69 25.51 -63.02
C LEU A 649 10.56 27.03 -62.90
N ALA A 650 10.67 27.55 -61.69
CA ALA A 650 10.72 28.98 -61.44
C ALA A 650 11.94 29.63 -62.13
N GLY A 651 11.75 30.84 -62.67
CA GLY A 651 12.83 31.61 -63.31
C GLY A 651 13.26 31.10 -64.69
N LYS A 652 12.38 30.41 -65.43
CA LYS A 652 12.57 30.06 -66.85
C LYS A 652 11.44 30.58 -67.72
#